data_AF-A0A3M6V5Z0-F1
#
_entry.id   AF-A0A3M6V5Z0-F1
#
_cell.length_a   1.000
_cell.length_b   1.000
_cell.length_c   1.000
_cell.angle_alpha   90.00
_cell.angle_beta   90.00
_cell.angle_gamma   90.00
#
_symmetry.space_group_name_H-M   'P 1'
#
loop_
_entity.id
_entity.type
_entity.pdbx_description
1 polymer ?
#
loop_
_entity_poly.entity_id
_entity_poly.type
_entity_poly.pdbx_seq_one_letter_code
_entity_poly.pdbx_strand_id
1 'polypeptide(L)'
;MKPTLIFLLLQSCILLAAQKVYDYLGCWKDDNSLPQIRLNLPERQSHISLLRQCSKSAYSHGFPVFGVVNNSACVGSVHGALTYMRYGPSTKCHNGTGGLSAMDVYSLDGTTGSKRLFYEEDQEKRNFISDLYNSAYGDHVSNNVMAALNNALDQNTVIPVNAARHPLVKNGRVKPLMLQPLFKEIDESDFRAYRPPTSGINILTNPGFEQPLVNDPIKGWSCQGETDDPRGGFIARYSRQRPKEGKHSGICLARLSEWAGPGQYVGSRVLPGRIYKFMGWTKLLDREKTGDVHSLELWIRFKKRGDKKQKSKRLARRTKYSTDYGWVLWHTAFEMPAAKAGFQYMFIYFKGPKPTVDILLDDLYLGEILQRPDWKEHSDALIDKYRKRNVRLRVNIQGTRYSADFLQNLKMTVRQKSHLFAFGAAVNSKYLLHKPKYRDFYLKNFQWAVLESSLKWSYVEPSPGAFNYKISDEAVDFLQTHNKLIRGHCVFWAVDTQVPFWVKNLSNTRLREILHERLNSLLERYRGRFMQWDVNNEMLHGSFFADREGVTIRDWMYQAAAQADPDVDLFLNDFDVVENGQLTQAFLEEAKGLLLRGIPLDGIGVQGHFTGHVNPTLLQYRLNMLGEARIPIWLTEVDVLEKDPMKRADSLETVMRTAFSTPGVQGLILWSFWGYSSWRGPYTSLVDGNDWKINAAGLRYRSLLKQWTTHATLSATSIDQSDAYFDFRGFLGDYEVFLHLPNGQNVTHTFSLDPGNDQLDITVPLPGSTPVKSSSRATSTFPTGAHFIPNIPQFTFNQVQSNFKDLSDEDDQDTDDEFPESKGIAQSSLMDTFRSSSGAYVGCFHNSDPLKQLKHRYEGHPAMVPDICVQHCGSNGFTFAGLLMASECLCGLYFKGESKVRNEECMLPCQGDRERSCGGQKFIAIYSTS
;
A
#
# COMPACT_ATOMS: atom_id res chain seq x y z
N MET A 1 56.04 67.32 21.71
CA MET A 1 54.92 67.39 20.74
C MET A 1 54.76 66.03 20.11
N LYS A 2 53.52 65.53 20.09
CA LYS A 2 53.14 64.11 19.96
C LYS A 2 53.15 63.60 18.51
N PRO A 3 53.71 62.41 18.24
CA PRO A 3 53.42 61.61 17.04
C PRO A 3 52.16 60.72 17.25
N THR A 4 51.17 61.20 17.99
CA THR A 4 50.01 60.40 18.45
C THR A 4 48.67 60.87 17.87
N LEU A 5 48.66 61.88 16.98
CA LEU A 5 47.41 62.45 16.44
C LEU A 5 47.01 61.93 15.05
N ILE A 6 47.91 61.26 14.32
CA ILE A 6 47.64 60.78 12.94
C ILE A 6 47.11 59.34 12.92
N PHE A 7 47.44 58.51 13.91
CA PHE A 7 46.94 57.13 14.00
C PHE A 7 45.48 57.03 14.50
N LEU A 8 44.99 58.04 15.21
CA LEU A 8 43.61 58.08 15.75
C LEU A 8 42.56 58.65 14.76
N LEU A 9 42.99 59.32 13.68
CA LEU A 9 42.09 59.81 12.62
C LEU A 9 41.87 58.80 11.49
N LEU A 10 42.78 57.83 11.31
CA LEU A 10 42.59 56.73 10.35
C LEU A 10 41.81 55.53 10.93
N GLN A 11 41.79 55.35 12.25
CA GLN A 11 40.94 54.36 12.92
C GLN A 11 39.50 54.84 13.16
N SER A 12 39.23 56.15 13.16
CA SER A 12 37.88 56.69 13.30
C SER A 12 37.13 56.83 11.97
N CYS A 13 37.80 56.69 10.82
CA CYS A 13 37.14 56.63 9.50
C CYS A 13 36.89 55.20 8.97
N ILE A 14 37.42 54.16 9.63
CA ILE A 14 37.15 52.75 9.29
C ILE A 14 35.99 52.14 10.12
N LEU A 15 35.44 52.89 11.08
CA LEU A 15 34.30 52.46 11.91
C LEU A 15 32.92 52.97 11.43
N LEU A 16 32.81 53.54 10.23
CA LEU A 16 31.53 54.01 9.66
C LEU A 16 31.20 53.49 8.25
N ALA A 17 31.88 52.44 7.78
CA ALA A 17 31.38 51.63 6.68
C ALA A 17 30.94 50.26 7.23
N ALA A 18 29.89 50.25 8.04
CA ALA A 18 29.16 49.01 8.27
C ALA A 18 28.56 48.58 6.93
N GLN A 19 29.30 47.73 6.20
CA GLN A 19 28.91 47.20 4.90
C GLN A 19 27.48 46.69 4.98
N LYS A 20 26.63 47.24 4.13
CA LYS A 20 25.22 46.88 4.03
C LYS A 20 25.16 45.39 3.66
N VAL A 21 24.63 44.56 4.56
CA VAL A 21 24.55 43.09 4.40
C VAL A 21 23.35 42.68 3.53
N TYR A 22 22.62 43.66 2.99
CA TYR A 22 21.38 43.45 2.26
C TYR A 22 21.00 44.65 1.39
N ASP A 23 20.26 44.38 0.32
CA ASP A 23 19.80 45.35 -0.69
C ASP A 23 18.29 45.53 -0.66
N TYR A 24 17.79 46.76 -0.64
CA TYR A 24 16.34 47.02 -0.65
C TYR A 24 15.74 46.76 -2.03
N LEU A 25 14.70 45.93 -2.07
CA LEU A 25 14.00 45.48 -3.29
C LEU A 25 12.67 46.20 -3.52
N GLY A 26 12.17 46.97 -2.55
CA GLY A 26 10.94 47.76 -2.69
C GLY A 26 9.84 47.41 -1.68
N CYS A 27 8.73 48.14 -1.79
CA CYS A 27 7.54 47.99 -0.99
C CYS A 27 6.46 47.20 -1.75
N TRP A 28 5.92 46.17 -1.11
CA TRP A 28 5.02 45.22 -1.75
C TRP A 28 3.77 45.01 -0.89
N LYS A 29 2.63 44.76 -1.54
CA LYS A 29 1.42 44.41 -0.80
C LYS A 29 1.61 43.05 -0.12
N ASP A 30 1.07 42.91 1.08
CA ASP A 30 1.09 41.67 1.85
C ASP A 30 -0.32 41.35 2.35
N ASP A 31 -0.72 40.09 2.23
CA ASP A 31 -1.99 39.56 2.73
C ASP A 31 -1.81 38.51 3.85
N ASN A 32 -0.58 38.33 4.35
CA ASN A 32 -0.18 37.33 5.34
C ASN A 32 -0.38 35.86 4.92
N SER A 33 -0.72 35.57 3.66
CA SER A 33 -0.95 34.18 3.21
C SER A 33 0.32 33.45 2.77
N LEU A 34 1.44 34.16 2.62
CA LEU A 34 2.73 33.53 2.37
C LEU A 34 3.26 32.85 3.64
N PRO A 35 4.01 31.76 3.52
CA PRO A 35 4.80 31.25 4.63
C PRO A 35 5.81 32.31 5.07
N GLN A 36 5.77 32.70 6.34
CA GLN A 36 6.59 33.75 6.92
C GLN A 36 7.21 33.22 8.21
N ILE A 37 8.54 33.30 8.35
CA ILE A 37 9.12 33.37 9.70
C ILE A 37 8.58 34.64 10.37
N ARG A 38 8.26 34.61 11.66
CA ARG A 38 7.96 35.81 12.45
C ARG A 38 8.88 35.85 13.65
N LEU A 39 9.74 36.87 13.70
CA LEU A 39 10.57 37.13 14.88
C LEU A 39 9.88 38.16 15.77
N ASN A 40 9.64 37.79 17.03
CA ASN A 40 9.18 38.71 18.06
C ASN A 40 10.38 39.54 18.53
N LEU A 41 10.51 40.76 18.02
CA LEU A 41 11.53 41.69 18.44
C LEU A 41 11.02 42.60 19.57
N PRO A 42 11.87 42.96 20.56
CA PRO A 42 11.49 43.86 21.65
C PRO A 42 11.02 45.23 21.16
N GLU A 43 10.07 45.85 21.87
CA GLU A 43 9.27 47.03 21.45
C GLU A 43 10.05 48.33 21.15
N ARG A 44 11.37 48.36 21.38
CA ARG A 44 12.24 49.50 21.01
C ARG A 44 13.56 49.04 20.42
N GLN A 45 13.62 48.98 19.10
CA GLN A 45 14.87 48.83 18.36
C GLN A 45 15.01 49.96 17.33
N SER A 46 16.25 50.37 17.04
CA SER A 46 16.50 51.28 15.92
C SER A 46 16.24 50.57 14.59
N HIS A 47 15.82 51.31 13.56
CA HIS A 47 15.56 50.79 12.22
C HIS A 47 16.73 49.94 11.67
N ILE A 48 17.96 50.39 11.89
CA ILE A 48 19.18 49.69 11.46
C ILE A 48 19.38 48.38 12.24
N SER A 49 19.02 48.35 13.53
CA SER A 49 19.12 47.15 14.37
C SER A 49 18.11 46.07 13.96
N LEU A 50 16.88 46.49 13.67
CA LEU A 50 15.80 45.64 13.17
C LEU A 50 16.21 44.94 11.87
N LEU A 51 16.62 45.71 10.86
CA LEU A 51 17.01 45.15 9.56
C LEU A 51 18.21 44.21 9.64
N ARG A 52 19.21 44.51 10.48
CA ARG A 52 20.37 43.61 10.70
C ARG A 52 19.97 42.29 11.36
N GLN A 53 19.00 42.31 12.29
CA GLN A 53 18.51 41.10 12.91
C GLN A 53 17.69 40.26 11.93
N CYS A 54 16.81 40.90 11.15
CA CYS A 54 16.07 40.22 10.09
C CYS A 54 17.03 39.62 9.04
N SER A 55 18.05 40.36 8.62
CA SER A 55 19.04 39.89 7.65
C SER A 55 19.85 38.70 8.18
N LYS A 56 20.32 38.76 9.44
CA LYS A 56 21.07 37.67 10.07
C LYS A 56 20.21 36.42 10.23
N SER A 57 18.95 36.59 10.63
CA SER A 57 18.00 35.48 10.75
C SER A 57 17.72 34.85 9.41
N ALA A 58 17.38 35.65 8.39
CA ALA A 58 17.13 35.17 7.04
C ALA A 58 18.37 34.46 6.46
N TYR A 59 19.57 34.99 6.69
CA TYR A 59 20.82 34.33 6.31
C TYR A 59 21.00 32.96 7.00
N SER A 60 20.77 32.89 8.32
CA SER A 60 20.89 31.62 9.06
C SER A 60 19.88 30.56 8.64
N HIS A 61 18.73 30.96 8.09
CA HIS A 61 17.71 30.06 7.54
C HIS A 61 17.87 29.83 6.03
N GLY A 62 18.93 30.36 5.41
CA GLY A 62 19.22 30.19 3.99
C GLY A 62 18.22 30.89 3.05
N PHE A 63 17.58 31.97 3.50
CA PHE A 63 16.60 32.69 2.70
C PHE A 63 17.29 33.67 1.75
N PRO A 64 16.90 33.73 0.47
CA PRO A 64 17.49 34.65 -0.50
C PRO A 64 17.04 36.11 -0.29
N VAL A 65 15.87 36.30 0.33
CA VAL A 65 15.30 37.62 0.66
C VAL A 65 14.63 37.57 2.02
N PHE A 66 14.47 38.73 2.65
CA PHE A 66 13.64 38.93 3.83
C PHE A 66 12.76 40.17 3.67
N GLY A 67 11.62 40.18 4.35
CA GLY A 67 10.74 41.33 4.46
C GLY A 67 10.66 41.84 5.89
N VAL A 68 10.19 43.07 6.05
CA VAL A 68 9.81 43.63 7.34
C VAL A 68 8.37 44.14 7.25
N VAL A 69 7.57 43.79 8.26
CA VAL A 69 6.16 44.17 8.40
C VAL A 69 5.92 44.81 9.76
N ASN A 70 5.01 45.80 9.78
CA ASN A 70 4.49 46.43 11.00
C ASN A 70 5.57 46.91 11.98
N ASN A 71 6.69 47.46 11.51
CA ASN A 71 7.73 48.05 12.37
C ASN A 71 8.50 47.08 13.31
N SER A 72 8.21 45.77 13.30
CA SER A 72 8.85 44.85 14.25
C SER A 72 8.93 43.39 13.79
N ALA A 73 8.19 42.96 12.78
CA ALA A 73 8.17 41.57 12.35
C ALA A 73 9.08 41.34 11.15
N CYS A 74 10.12 40.52 11.32
CA CYS A 74 10.88 39.97 10.20
C CYS A 74 10.05 38.87 9.54
N VAL A 75 9.96 38.88 8.21
CA VAL A 75 9.36 37.81 7.40
C VAL A 75 10.34 37.31 6.36
N GLY A 76 10.18 36.07 5.93
CA GLY A 76 11.07 35.48 4.93
C GLY A 76 10.73 34.02 4.70
N SER A 77 11.16 33.52 3.54
CA SER A 77 11.08 32.11 3.19
C SER A 77 12.13 31.76 2.14
N VAL A 78 12.42 30.46 2.00
CA VAL A 78 13.30 29.93 0.94
C VAL A 78 12.82 30.29 -0.47
N HIS A 79 11.51 30.51 -0.64
CA HIS A 79 10.87 30.90 -1.90
C HIS A 79 10.62 32.40 -2.02
N GLY A 80 11.04 33.20 -1.02
CA GLY A 80 10.67 34.61 -0.91
C GLY A 80 11.02 35.41 -2.16
N ALA A 81 12.16 35.12 -2.80
CA ALA A 81 12.61 35.77 -4.03
C ALA A 81 11.65 35.59 -5.22
N LEU A 82 10.84 34.53 -5.20
CA LEU A 82 9.86 34.21 -6.23
C LEU A 82 8.47 34.77 -5.91
N THR A 83 8.14 34.96 -4.62
CA THR A 83 6.76 35.20 -4.18
C THR A 83 6.49 36.61 -3.66
N TYR A 84 7.52 37.38 -3.27
CA TYR A 84 7.34 38.67 -2.58
C TYR A 84 6.55 39.71 -3.39
N MET A 85 6.55 39.61 -4.72
CA MET A 85 5.84 40.52 -5.61
C MET A 85 4.40 40.10 -5.91
N ARG A 86 3.90 38.99 -5.33
CA ARG A 86 2.63 38.35 -5.68
C ARG A 86 1.43 39.29 -5.74
N TYR A 87 1.37 40.26 -4.83
CA TYR A 87 0.24 41.20 -4.71
C TYR A 87 0.48 42.55 -5.39
N GLY A 88 1.61 42.66 -6.09
CA GLY A 88 2.06 43.88 -6.74
C GLY A 88 2.66 44.90 -5.76
N PRO A 89 3.21 45.98 -6.31
CA PRO A 89 3.84 47.02 -5.53
C PRO A 89 2.83 47.73 -4.61
N SER A 90 3.32 48.22 -3.49
CA SER A 90 2.56 49.04 -2.55
C SER A 90 3.27 50.36 -2.32
N THR A 91 2.51 51.36 -1.89
CA THR A 91 3.03 52.64 -1.41
C THR A 91 2.81 52.81 0.10
N LYS A 92 2.27 51.77 0.77
CA LYS A 92 1.88 51.80 2.19
C LYS A 92 3.03 51.45 3.14
N CYS A 93 4.23 51.18 2.66
CA CYS A 93 5.36 50.93 3.54
C CYS A 93 5.97 52.23 4.05
N HIS A 94 6.54 52.18 5.25
CA HIS A 94 7.11 53.34 5.91
C HIS A 94 8.55 53.07 6.33
N ASN A 95 9.48 53.89 5.85
CA ASN A 95 10.89 53.90 6.27
C ASN A 95 11.63 52.55 6.23
N GLY A 96 11.20 51.58 5.41
CA GLY A 96 11.90 50.30 5.28
C GLY A 96 11.42 49.20 6.24
N THR A 97 10.34 49.43 6.99
CA THR A 97 9.82 48.49 8.00
C THR A 97 8.41 47.95 7.69
N GLY A 98 7.98 48.11 6.44
CA GLY A 98 6.65 47.73 5.99
C GLY A 98 5.57 48.71 6.44
N GLY A 99 4.32 48.27 6.37
CA GLY A 99 3.15 49.04 6.80
C GLY A 99 1.87 48.20 6.75
N LEU A 100 0.72 48.84 6.95
CA LEU A 100 -0.55 48.10 7.03
C LEU A 100 -0.85 47.39 5.68
N SER A 101 -0.84 46.05 5.70
CA SER A 101 -0.98 45.18 4.53
C SER A 101 0.12 45.40 3.47
N ALA A 102 1.33 45.76 3.90
CA ALA A 102 2.49 45.93 3.03
C ALA A 102 3.79 45.58 3.74
N MET A 103 4.76 45.06 2.99
CA MET A 103 6.09 44.71 3.48
C MET A 103 7.19 45.38 2.66
N ASP A 104 8.23 45.84 3.34
CA ASP A 104 9.48 46.23 2.69
C ASP A 104 10.38 45.01 2.54
N VAL A 105 10.89 44.75 1.34
CA VAL A 105 11.63 43.51 1.02
C VAL A 105 13.09 43.83 0.71
N TYR A 106 13.99 42.92 1.10
CA TYR A 106 15.43 43.05 1.02
C TYR A 106 16.08 41.76 0.51
N SER A 107 17.07 41.86 -0.37
CA SER A 107 17.94 40.76 -0.87
C SER A 107 19.12 40.55 0.06
N LEU A 108 19.49 39.29 0.30
CA LEU A 108 20.78 38.91 0.88
C LEU A 108 21.72 38.54 -0.25
N ASP A 109 22.54 39.50 -0.70
CA ASP A 109 23.52 39.24 -1.75
C ASP A 109 24.55 38.22 -1.22
N GLY A 110 24.81 37.17 -2.00
CA GLY A 110 25.74 36.08 -1.65
C GLY A 110 27.22 36.47 -1.52
N THR A 111 27.52 37.75 -1.27
CA THR A 111 28.88 38.29 -1.20
C THR A 111 29.07 39.08 0.09
N THR A 112 29.36 38.39 1.20
CA THR A 112 30.17 38.98 2.28
C THR A 112 31.15 37.93 2.80
N GLY A 113 32.40 38.36 2.99
CA GLY A 113 33.56 37.52 3.23
C GLY A 113 33.53 36.76 4.55
N SER A 114 33.25 35.46 4.46
CA SER A 114 33.86 34.42 5.29
C SER A 114 34.25 33.29 4.33
N LYS A 115 35.53 33.22 3.96
CA LYS A 115 36.09 31.96 3.44
C LYS A 115 35.86 30.90 4.52
N ARG A 116 35.29 29.76 4.11
CA ARG A 116 34.77 28.62 4.92
C ARG A 116 33.36 28.83 5.47
N LEU A 117 32.40 28.17 4.81
CA LEU A 117 31.24 27.46 5.39
C LEU A 117 30.21 27.00 4.33
N PHE A 118 30.53 26.99 3.03
CA PHE A 118 29.85 26.07 2.11
C PHE A 118 30.47 24.68 2.27
N TYR A 119 30.15 24.00 3.37
CA TYR A 119 30.34 22.56 3.48
C TYR A 119 29.29 21.87 2.60
N GLU A 120 29.77 21.39 1.45
CA GLU A 120 29.53 20.08 0.82
C GLU A 120 28.15 19.37 0.74
N GLU A 121 27.04 19.74 1.39
CA GLU A 121 25.89 18.81 1.41
C GLU A 121 24.75 18.99 0.40
N ASP A 122 24.45 20.17 -0.15
CA ASP A 122 23.24 20.32 -0.99
C ASP A 122 23.50 20.25 -2.50
N GLN A 123 23.79 19.04 -3.00
CA GLN A 123 23.73 18.71 -4.43
C GLN A 123 22.37 19.12 -5.04
N GLU A 124 21.28 18.98 -4.28
CA GLU A 124 19.91 19.33 -4.68
C GLU A 124 19.72 20.83 -4.98
N LYS A 125 20.42 21.74 -4.27
CA LYS A 125 20.34 23.20 -4.51
C LYS A 125 21.05 23.62 -5.80
N ARG A 126 22.15 22.94 -6.17
CA ARG A 126 22.87 23.19 -7.43
C ARG A 126 22.07 22.69 -8.63
N ASN A 127 21.51 21.50 -8.50
CA ASN A 127 20.62 20.89 -9.49
C ASN A 127 19.37 21.77 -9.73
N PHE A 128 18.77 22.28 -8.65
CA PHE A 128 17.61 23.18 -8.70
C PHE A 128 17.79 24.41 -9.61
N ILE A 129 18.92 25.13 -9.49
CA ILE A 129 19.20 26.30 -10.33
C ILE A 129 19.44 25.90 -11.79
N SER A 130 20.09 24.75 -12.01
CA SER A 130 20.35 24.19 -13.35
C SER A 130 19.05 23.74 -14.06
N ASP A 131 18.10 23.17 -13.32
CA ASP A 131 16.86 22.64 -13.89
C ASP A 131 15.82 23.75 -14.18
N LEU A 132 15.79 24.81 -13.37
CA LEU A 132 15.02 26.03 -13.64
C LEU A 132 15.43 26.68 -14.96
N TYR A 133 16.71 26.62 -15.30
CA TYR A 133 17.25 27.13 -16.56
C TYR A 133 16.82 26.28 -17.76
N ASN A 134 17.04 24.96 -17.68
CA ASN A 134 16.77 24.04 -18.79
C ASN A 134 15.26 23.85 -19.05
N SER A 135 14.41 23.99 -18.03
CA SER A 135 12.95 23.81 -18.17
C SER A 135 12.20 25.03 -18.70
N ALA A 136 12.74 26.26 -18.53
CA ALA A 136 12.11 27.49 -19.02
C ALA A 136 12.58 27.89 -20.44
N TYR A 137 13.78 27.46 -20.87
CA TYR A 137 14.42 27.97 -22.09
C TYR A 137 15.33 26.94 -22.82
N GLY A 138 14.81 25.76 -23.18
CA GLY A 138 15.54 24.81 -24.03
C GLY A 138 15.11 24.89 -25.49
N ASP A 139 15.84 25.66 -26.32
CA ASP A 139 16.31 25.25 -27.66
C ASP A 139 17.21 26.34 -28.29
N HIS A 140 18.34 25.90 -28.87
CA HIS A 140 19.40 26.62 -29.59
C HIS A 140 20.57 27.26 -28.81
N VAL A 141 21.65 26.49 -28.58
CA VAL A 141 23.03 27.02 -28.73
C VAL A 141 23.95 25.92 -29.31
N SER A 142 24.69 26.28 -30.36
CA SER A 142 25.59 25.47 -31.19
C SER A 142 26.87 24.97 -30.47
N ASN A 143 27.34 23.77 -30.86
CA ASN A 143 28.40 22.96 -30.26
C ASN A 143 29.85 23.50 -30.33
N ASN A 144 30.12 24.71 -30.82
CA ASN A 144 31.52 25.14 -31.10
C ASN A 144 32.13 26.16 -30.12
N VAL A 145 31.55 26.38 -28.94
CA VAL A 145 32.10 27.34 -27.94
C VAL A 145 32.66 26.66 -26.68
N MET A 146 32.37 25.37 -26.45
CA MET A 146 32.81 24.65 -25.25
C MET A 146 34.29 24.23 -25.26
N ALA A 147 34.94 24.18 -26.42
CA ALA A 147 36.36 23.80 -26.50
C ALA A 147 37.34 24.95 -26.19
N ALA A 148 36.91 26.21 -26.35
CA ALA A 148 37.80 27.37 -26.17
C ALA A 148 37.82 27.91 -24.72
N LEU A 149 36.86 27.53 -23.87
CA LEU A 149 36.73 28.02 -22.50
C LEU A 149 37.33 27.12 -21.41
N ASN A 150 37.69 25.87 -21.76
CA ASN A 150 38.27 24.92 -20.79
C ASN A 150 39.75 25.18 -20.49
N ASN A 151 40.45 26.03 -21.27
CA ASN A 151 41.89 26.27 -21.12
C ASN A 151 42.26 27.54 -20.33
N ALA A 152 41.32 28.22 -19.67
CA ALA A 152 41.59 29.49 -19.00
C ALA A 152 41.08 29.57 -17.54
N LEU A 153 41.00 28.46 -16.82
CA LEU A 153 40.55 28.46 -15.42
C LEU A 153 41.42 27.55 -14.56
N ASP A 154 42.52 28.12 -14.05
CA ASP A 154 43.09 27.67 -12.79
C ASP A 154 42.91 28.77 -11.74
N GLN A 155 42.43 28.34 -10.58
CA GLN A 155 42.38 29.04 -9.29
C GLN A 155 41.31 30.13 -9.06
N ASN A 156 40.30 29.71 -8.29
CA ASN A 156 39.63 30.48 -7.22
C ASN A 156 38.80 31.72 -7.61
N THR A 157 37.57 31.51 -8.10
CA THR A 157 36.40 32.34 -7.74
C THR A 157 35.07 31.63 -8.04
N VAL A 158 34.26 31.46 -6.99
CA VAL A 158 32.83 31.82 -6.87
C VAL A 158 31.93 31.68 -8.12
N ILE A 159 30.90 30.82 -7.98
CA ILE A 159 29.72 30.60 -8.84
C ILE A 159 30.04 30.00 -10.23
N PRO A 160 29.48 28.82 -10.59
CA PRO A 160 29.60 28.31 -11.95
C PRO A 160 29.09 29.36 -12.94
N VAL A 161 29.92 29.71 -13.94
CA VAL A 161 29.73 30.76 -14.95
C VAL A 161 28.36 30.69 -15.66
N ASN A 162 27.67 29.54 -15.58
CA ASN A 162 26.38 29.27 -16.18
C ASN A 162 25.19 29.86 -15.39
N ALA A 163 25.30 30.07 -14.07
CA ALA A 163 24.24 30.64 -13.25
C ALA A 163 24.13 32.18 -13.36
N ALA A 164 25.24 32.85 -13.69
CA ALA A 164 25.30 34.31 -13.88
C ALA A 164 24.70 34.78 -15.23
N ARG A 165 24.43 33.86 -16.15
CA ARG A 165 23.84 34.14 -17.48
C ARG A 165 22.34 33.85 -17.56
N HIS A 166 21.72 33.51 -16.42
CA HIS A 166 20.30 33.15 -16.33
C HIS A 166 19.38 34.36 -16.66
N PRO A 167 18.30 34.23 -17.47
CA PRO A 167 17.37 35.33 -17.75
C PRO A 167 16.65 35.85 -16.50
N LEU A 168 16.48 34.98 -15.52
CA LEU A 168 16.03 35.30 -14.16
C LEU A 168 17.16 35.70 -13.20
N VAL A 169 18.38 36.00 -13.64
CA VAL A 169 19.42 36.58 -12.79
C VAL A 169 20.11 37.70 -13.56
N LYS A 170 19.80 38.96 -13.22
CA LYS A 170 20.48 40.13 -13.81
C LYS A 170 21.33 40.78 -12.74
N ASN A 171 22.65 40.86 -12.95
CA ASN A 171 23.60 41.45 -12.00
C ASN A 171 23.58 40.77 -10.61
N GLY A 172 23.50 39.43 -10.56
CA GLY A 172 23.47 38.68 -9.28
C GLY A 172 22.12 38.70 -8.54
N ARG A 173 21.08 39.36 -9.09
CA ARG A 173 19.74 39.46 -8.49
C ARG A 173 18.76 38.54 -9.22
N VAL A 174 18.07 37.67 -8.47
CA VAL A 174 17.00 36.83 -9.02
C VAL A 174 15.86 37.71 -9.51
N LYS A 175 15.58 37.68 -10.81
CA LYS A 175 14.47 38.36 -11.47
C LYS A 175 13.18 37.74 -10.95
N PRO A 176 12.35 38.51 -10.25
CA PRO A 176 11.12 37.98 -9.69
C PRO A 176 10.14 37.57 -10.80
N LEU A 177 9.43 36.46 -10.62
CA LEU A 177 8.32 36.11 -11.51
C LEU A 177 7.07 36.87 -11.06
N MET A 178 6.58 37.79 -11.90
CA MET A 178 5.20 38.22 -11.78
C MET A 178 4.33 37.02 -12.16
N LEU A 179 3.73 36.35 -11.18
CA LEU A 179 2.63 35.42 -11.40
C LEU A 179 1.46 36.26 -11.91
N GLN A 180 1.44 36.57 -13.21
CA GLN A 180 0.25 37.13 -13.82
C GLN A 180 -0.87 36.14 -13.57
N PRO A 181 -2.07 36.60 -13.18
CA PRO A 181 -3.22 35.73 -13.11
C PRO A 181 -3.35 35.02 -14.46
N LEU A 182 -3.26 33.69 -14.50
CA LEU A 182 -3.57 32.90 -15.68
C LEU A 182 -5.11 32.92 -15.88
N PHE A 183 -5.69 34.11 -16.00
CA PHE A 183 -7.08 34.29 -16.41
C PHE A 183 -7.07 34.70 -17.89
N LYS A 184 -7.44 33.76 -18.74
CA LYS A 184 -8.68 33.98 -19.46
C LYS A 184 -9.78 33.33 -18.63
N GLU A 185 -10.97 33.92 -18.58
CA GLU A 185 -12.15 33.12 -18.31
C GLU A 185 -12.04 31.87 -19.18
N ILE A 186 -12.18 30.71 -18.54
CA ILE A 186 -12.07 29.45 -19.23
C ILE A 186 -13.20 29.42 -20.28
N ASP A 187 -12.86 29.73 -21.53
CA ASP A 187 -13.80 29.75 -22.64
C ASP A 187 -14.26 28.32 -22.90
N GLU A 188 -15.57 28.10 -22.91
CA GLU A 188 -16.13 26.79 -23.23
C GLU A 188 -15.75 26.33 -24.64
N SER A 189 -15.38 27.26 -25.52
CA SER A 189 -14.89 26.98 -26.88
C SER A 189 -13.47 26.38 -26.91
N ASP A 190 -12.64 26.65 -25.89
CA ASP A 190 -11.30 26.06 -25.75
C ASP A 190 -11.35 24.57 -25.34
N PHE A 191 -12.47 24.15 -24.77
CA PHE A 191 -12.74 22.76 -24.44
C PHE A 191 -13.28 22.01 -25.65
N ARG A 192 -12.34 21.51 -26.45
CA ARG A 192 -12.62 20.60 -27.57
C ARG A 192 -13.68 19.56 -27.21
N ALA A 193 -14.47 19.18 -28.22
CA ALA A 193 -15.42 18.08 -28.14
C ALA A 193 -14.79 16.87 -27.41
N TYR A 194 -15.55 16.30 -26.47
CA TYR A 194 -15.17 15.13 -25.70
C TYR A 194 -14.56 14.06 -26.62
N ARG A 195 -13.31 13.67 -26.34
CA ARG A 195 -12.64 12.56 -27.03
C ARG A 195 -12.37 11.49 -25.98
N PRO A 196 -13.14 10.39 -25.95
CA PRO A 196 -12.82 9.27 -25.08
C PRO A 196 -11.38 8.84 -25.35
N PRO A 197 -10.51 8.76 -24.34
CA PRO A 197 -9.26 8.04 -24.50
C PRO A 197 -9.59 6.57 -24.79
N THR A 198 -8.76 5.90 -25.58
CA THR A 198 -8.82 4.44 -25.68
C THR A 198 -8.57 3.87 -24.29
N SER A 199 -9.35 2.87 -23.89
CA SER A 199 -9.19 2.25 -22.58
C SER A 199 -7.77 1.72 -22.38
N GLY A 200 -7.24 1.85 -21.16
CA GLY A 200 -5.86 1.47 -20.82
C GLY A 200 -4.79 2.49 -21.19
N ILE A 201 -5.14 3.63 -21.79
CA ILE A 201 -4.20 4.73 -22.04
C ILE A 201 -4.15 5.66 -20.83
N ASN A 202 -2.93 6.09 -20.48
CA ASN A 202 -2.71 7.14 -19.51
C ASN A 202 -3.26 8.47 -20.02
N ILE A 203 -4.27 9.01 -19.34
CA ILE A 203 -4.92 10.25 -19.76
C ILE A 203 -4.12 11.49 -19.35
N LEU A 204 -3.10 11.36 -18.49
CA LEU A 204 -2.21 12.45 -18.13
C LEU A 204 -1.22 12.74 -19.27
N THR A 205 -0.97 14.01 -19.54
CA THR A 205 0.11 14.45 -20.44
C THR A 205 1.41 14.64 -19.66
N ASN A 206 2.53 14.27 -20.28
CA ASN A 206 3.87 14.33 -19.68
C ASN A 206 3.94 13.76 -18.24
N PRO A 207 3.50 12.50 -18.01
CA PRO A 207 3.36 11.93 -16.66
C PRO A 207 4.67 11.69 -15.91
N GLY A 208 5.78 11.49 -16.63
CA GLY A 208 7.13 11.31 -16.08
C GLY A 208 8.05 12.50 -16.32
N PHE A 209 7.52 13.65 -16.73
CA PHE A 209 8.28 14.91 -16.86
C PHE A 209 9.49 14.86 -17.81
N GLU A 210 9.54 13.89 -18.73
CA GLU A 210 10.61 13.76 -19.71
C GLU A 210 10.49 14.71 -20.91
N GLN A 211 9.30 15.25 -21.15
CA GLN A 211 9.06 16.27 -22.16
C GLN A 211 9.16 17.69 -21.56
N PRO A 212 9.45 18.73 -22.37
CA PRO A 212 9.36 20.12 -21.93
C PRO A 212 8.01 20.44 -21.29
N LEU A 213 8.01 21.30 -20.27
CA LEU A 213 6.78 21.72 -19.62
C LEU A 213 6.01 22.69 -20.50
N VAL A 214 4.70 22.47 -20.61
CA VAL A 214 3.77 23.42 -21.23
C VAL A 214 3.23 24.32 -20.12
N ASN A 215 3.64 25.59 -20.12
CA ASN A 215 3.25 26.57 -19.11
C ASN A 215 1.84 27.13 -19.37
N ASP A 216 0.85 26.23 -19.38
CA ASP A 216 -0.58 26.49 -19.56
C ASP A 216 -1.35 25.52 -18.64
N PRO A 217 -2.16 26.01 -17.68
CA PRO A 217 -2.81 25.18 -16.67
C PRO A 217 -3.88 24.22 -17.25
N ILE A 218 -4.32 24.45 -18.49
CA ILE A 218 -5.28 23.59 -19.20
C ILE A 218 -4.54 22.53 -20.04
N LYS A 219 -3.42 22.90 -20.66
CA LYS A 219 -2.67 22.01 -21.58
C LYS A 219 -1.57 21.19 -20.91
N GLY A 220 -1.05 21.65 -19.76
CA GLY A 220 0.08 21.05 -19.06
C GLY A 220 -0.16 20.89 -17.56
N TRP A 221 0.93 20.58 -16.86
CA TRP A 221 0.95 20.58 -15.40
C TRP A 221 0.94 22.01 -14.85
N SER A 222 0.36 22.20 -13.68
CA SER A 222 0.46 23.45 -12.93
C SER A 222 0.35 23.19 -11.42
N CYS A 223 0.81 24.17 -10.63
CA CYS A 223 0.52 24.22 -9.20
C CYS A 223 -0.82 24.94 -9.00
N GLN A 224 -1.87 24.18 -8.70
CA GLN A 224 -3.25 24.67 -8.58
C GLN A 224 -4.04 23.90 -7.52
N GLY A 225 -5.29 24.30 -7.26
CA GLY A 225 -6.15 23.51 -6.38
C GLY A 225 -7.59 24.01 -6.25
N GLU A 226 -8.04 24.27 -5.02
CA GLU A 226 -9.46 24.55 -4.73
C GLU A 226 -9.99 25.86 -5.30
N THR A 227 -9.11 26.80 -5.65
CA THR A 227 -9.50 28.13 -6.12
C THR A 227 -9.36 28.24 -7.63
N ASP A 228 -10.28 28.98 -8.25
CA ASP A 228 -10.15 29.40 -9.65
C ASP A 228 -8.97 30.36 -9.86
N ASP A 229 -8.34 30.82 -8.78
CA ASP A 229 -7.03 31.45 -8.79
C ASP A 229 -5.94 30.43 -9.20
N PRO A 230 -5.36 30.58 -10.40
CA PRO A 230 -4.32 29.67 -10.91
C PRO A 230 -2.95 29.94 -10.28
N ARG A 231 -2.84 30.95 -9.40
CA ARG A 231 -1.60 31.27 -8.66
C ARG A 231 -1.46 30.33 -7.46
N GLY A 232 -1.22 29.04 -7.71
CA GLY A 232 -0.97 28.06 -6.66
C GLY A 232 0.52 27.85 -6.33
N GLY A 233 1.42 28.20 -7.26
CA GLY A 233 2.87 27.99 -7.13
C GLY A 233 3.51 27.87 -8.51
N PHE A 234 4.71 27.29 -8.58
CA PHE A 234 5.42 27.04 -9.83
C PHE A 234 5.69 25.56 -10.03
N ILE A 235 5.38 25.03 -11.22
CA ILE A 235 5.75 23.68 -11.62
C ILE A 235 7.07 23.73 -12.39
N ALA A 236 8.02 22.87 -12.02
CA ALA A 236 9.31 22.76 -12.70
C ALA A 236 9.66 21.29 -12.96
N ARG A 237 10.57 21.05 -13.90
CA ARG A 237 11.31 19.78 -13.98
C ARG A 237 12.39 19.80 -12.92
N TYR A 238 12.67 18.64 -12.33
CA TYR A 238 13.65 18.46 -11.28
C TYR A 238 14.54 17.27 -11.62
N SER A 239 15.86 17.45 -11.58
CA SER A 239 16.84 16.42 -11.95
C SER A 239 17.01 15.38 -10.85
N ARG A 240 17.03 14.12 -11.29
CA ARG A 240 16.76 12.94 -10.49
C ARG A 240 17.93 12.47 -9.61
N GLN A 241 17.59 11.83 -8.49
CA GLN A 241 18.38 10.72 -7.92
C GLN A 241 17.66 9.34 -7.95
N ARG A 242 16.32 9.26 -8.18
CA ARG A 242 15.46 8.21 -8.87
C ARG A 242 14.04 8.06 -8.28
N PRO A 243 12.98 7.77 -9.10
CA PRO A 243 12.46 6.38 -9.23
C PRO A 243 12.15 5.89 -10.69
N LYS A 244 12.40 4.60 -10.95
CA LYS A 244 12.16 3.78 -12.17
C LYS A 244 12.85 4.17 -13.50
N GLU A 245 12.36 5.10 -14.34
CA GLU A 245 12.92 5.32 -15.70
C GLU A 245 12.96 6.81 -16.10
N GLY A 246 14.03 7.31 -16.73
CA GLY A 246 14.12 8.72 -17.16
C GLY A 246 15.07 9.62 -16.35
N LYS A 247 15.18 10.89 -16.74
CA LYS A 247 16.14 11.88 -16.23
C LYS A 247 15.48 12.93 -15.31
N HIS A 248 14.15 13.05 -15.29
CA HIS A 248 13.45 14.17 -14.68
C HIS A 248 12.26 13.71 -13.84
N SER A 249 11.87 14.54 -12.87
CA SER A 249 10.59 14.46 -12.16
C SER A 249 9.92 15.84 -12.16
N GLY A 250 8.66 15.91 -11.76
CA GLY A 250 7.95 17.17 -11.54
C GLY A 250 8.13 17.65 -10.11
N ILE A 251 8.26 18.96 -9.90
CA ILE A 251 8.19 19.58 -8.58
C ILE A 251 7.23 20.76 -8.60
N CYS A 252 6.32 20.79 -7.63
CA CYS A 252 5.49 21.95 -7.33
C CYS A 252 6.06 22.69 -6.12
N LEU A 253 6.61 23.88 -6.37
CA LEU A 253 7.32 24.70 -5.41
C LEU A 253 6.73 26.10 -5.28
N ALA A 254 7.21 26.86 -4.28
CA ALA A 254 6.68 28.19 -3.95
C ALA A 254 5.16 28.16 -3.79
N ARG A 255 4.66 27.10 -3.13
CA ARG A 255 3.25 26.86 -2.96
C ARG A 255 2.64 27.98 -2.15
N LEU A 256 1.53 28.51 -2.65
CA LEU A 256 0.92 29.73 -2.12
C LEU A 256 -0.13 29.47 -1.04
N SER A 257 -0.50 28.21 -0.85
CA SER A 257 -1.36 27.73 0.22
C SER A 257 -1.31 26.20 0.28
N GLU A 258 -1.89 25.62 1.33
CA GLU A 258 -2.07 24.18 1.45
C GLU A 258 -2.97 23.63 0.35
N TRP A 259 -3.95 24.40 -0.13
CA TRP A 259 -4.81 23.98 -1.23
C TRP A 259 -4.06 23.83 -2.55
N ALA A 260 -2.91 24.49 -2.71
CA ALA A 260 -2.18 24.49 -3.95
C ALA A 260 -1.23 23.29 -4.02
N GLY A 261 -1.28 22.54 -5.11
CA GLY A 261 -0.31 21.49 -5.38
C GLY A 261 -0.31 21.09 -6.86
N PRO A 262 0.53 20.12 -7.23
CA PRO A 262 0.67 19.70 -8.62
C PRO A 262 -0.65 19.10 -9.12
N GLY A 263 -1.11 19.56 -10.28
CA GLY A 263 -2.35 19.08 -10.89
C GLY A 263 -2.42 19.32 -12.39
N GLN A 264 -3.39 18.66 -13.02
CA GLN A 264 -3.63 18.74 -14.46
C GLN A 264 -5.14 18.77 -14.75
N TYR A 265 -5.53 19.54 -15.76
CA TYR A 265 -6.90 19.49 -16.31
C TYR A 265 -7.17 18.12 -16.94
N VAL A 266 -8.29 17.48 -16.62
CA VAL A 266 -8.68 16.17 -17.19
C VAL A 266 -10.09 16.16 -17.78
N GLY A 267 -10.82 17.29 -17.74
CA GLY A 267 -12.25 17.37 -18.04
C GLY A 267 -12.69 16.79 -19.39
N SER A 268 -11.91 17.00 -20.46
CA SER A 268 -12.22 16.46 -21.79
C SER A 268 -11.85 14.98 -21.99
N ARG A 269 -11.18 14.37 -21.00
CA ARG A 269 -10.57 13.03 -21.05
C ARG A 269 -11.17 12.05 -20.04
N VAL A 270 -12.18 12.48 -19.28
CA VAL A 270 -12.84 11.66 -18.24
C VAL A 270 -14.33 11.50 -18.48
N LEU A 271 -14.85 10.33 -18.15
CA LEU A 271 -16.27 10.02 -18.24
C LEU A 271 -16.95 10.09 -16.87
N PRO A 272 -18.12 10.75 -16.77
CA PRO A 272 -18.92 10.72 -15.55
C PRO A 272 -19.36 9.31 -15.17
N GLY A 273 -19.28 8.95 -13.87
CA GLY A 273 -19.70 7.63 -13.36
C GLY A 273 -18.80 6.45 -13.77
N ARG A 274 -17.68 6.69 -14.45
CA ARG A 274 -16.70 5.66 -14.78
C ARG A 274 -15.64 5.53 -13.69
N ILE A 275 -15.01 4.36 -13.62
CA ILE A 275 -13.98 4.05 -12.64
C ILE A 275 -12.61 4.33 -13.25
N TYR A 276 -11.75 4.99 -12.49
CA TYR A 276 -10.38 5.26 -12.89
C TYR A 276 -9.42 4.75 -11.81
N LYS A 277 -8.26 4.25 -12.24
CA LYS A 277 -7.11 4.04 -11.37
C LYS A 277 -6.14 5.20 -11.50
N PHE A 278 -5.59 5.62 -10.37
CA PHE A 278 -4.48 6.55 -10.27
C PHE A 278 -3.29 5.84 -9.66
N MET A 279 -2.14 5.92 -10.33
CA MET A 279 -0.87 5.39 -9.83
C MET A 279 0.25 6.42 -10.00
N GLY A 280 1.35 6.24 -9.28
CA GLY A 280 2.58 6.99 -9.50
C GLY A 280 3.24 7.40 -8.19
N TRP A 281 4.31 8.16 -8.25
CA TRP A 281 5.15 8.43 -7.10
C TRP A 281 5.04 9.87 -6.67
N THR A 282 5.06 10.10 -5.35
CA THR A 282 5.33 11.44 -4.82
C THR A 282 6.49 11.40 -3.84
N LYS A 283 7.15 12.55 -3.65
CA LYS A 283 8.14 12.79 -2.59
C LYS A 283 7.84 14.16 -1.98
N LEU A 284 7.93 14.28 -0.67
CA LEU A 284 7.87 15.58 0.00
C LEU A 284 9.29 16.10 0.23
N LEU A 285 9.49 17.41 0.03
CA LEU A 285 10.71 18.10 0.44
C LEU A 285 10.36 19.19 1.46
N ASP A 286 10.67 18.91 2.71
CA ASP A 286 10.65 19.86 3.82
C ASP A 286 12.06 20.45 3.95
N ARG A 287 12.23 21.64 3.37
CA ARG A 287 13.51 22.34 3.37
C ARG A 287 13.89 22.91 4.73
N GLU A 288 12.92 23.03 5.63
CA GLU A 288 13.14 23.50 7.00
C GLU A 288 13.57 22.36 7.94
N LYS A 289 13.56 21.09 7.45
CA LYS A 289 13.90 19.88 8.22
C LYS A 289 13.18 19.86 9.57
N THR A 290 11.90 20.23 9.58
CA THR A 290 11.11 20.35 10.81
C THR A 290 10.90 19.00 11.50
N GLY A 291 10.98 17.90 10.75
CA GLY A 291 10.59 16.57 11.21
C GLY A 291 9.07 16.41 11.34
N ASP A 292 8.30 17.38 10.84
CA ASP A 292 6.84 17.34 10.86
C ASP A 292 6.33 16.17 10.01
N VAL A 293 5.25 15.55 10.49
CA VAL A 293 4.53 14.54 9.72
C VAL A 293 3.38 15.19 8.96
N HIS A 294 3.27 14.88 7.67
CA HIS A 294 2.40 15.60 6.75
C HIS A 294 1.18 14.80 6.30
N SER A 295 0.17 15.52 5.79
CA SER A 295 -0.92 14.94 5.00
C SER A 295 -0.81 15.41 3.55
N LEU A 296 -0.89 14.48 2.62
CA LEU A 296 -1.01 14.75 1.18
C LEU A 296 -2.29 14.10 0.68
N GLU A 297 -3.10 14.83 -0.07
CA GLU A 297 -4.42 14.38 -0.52
C GLU A 297 -4.56 14.52 -2.04
N LEU A 298 -5.13 13.53 -2.70
CA LEU A 298 -5.51 13.62 -4.11
C LEU A 298 -6.97 14.08 -4.21
N TRP A 299 -7.22 15.11 -5.00
CA TRP A 299 -8.52 15.73 -5.16
C TRP A 299 -8.90 15.87 -6.62
N ILE A 300 -10.21 15.89 -6.86
CA ILE A 300 -10.77 16.53 -8.05
C ILE A 300 -11.49 17.81 -7.69
N ARG A 301 -11.36 18.80 -8.57
CA ARG A 301 -12.20 20.00 -8.63
C ARG A 301 -12.92 19.99 -9.96
N PHE A 302 -14.23 20.14 -9.96
CA PHE A 302 -15.04 20.05 -11.17
C PHE A 302 -16.28 20.94 -11.11
N LYS A 303 -16.76 21.33 -12.29
CA LYS A 303 -18.06 21.97 -12.46
C LYS A 303 -18.84 21.19 -13.50
N LYS A 304 -20.07 20.78 -13.18
CA LYS A 304 -20.95 20.08 -14.13
C LYS A 304 -21.52 21.09 -15.11
N ARG A 305 -21.80 20.69 -16.35
CA ARG A 305 -22.48 21.59 -17.30
C ARG A 305 -23.86 21.97 -16.74
N GLY A 306 -24.14 23.27 -16.69
CA GLY A 306 -25.36 23.84 -16.11
C GLY A 306 -25.34 24.07 -14.59
N ASP A 307 -24.33 23.58 -13.85
CA ASP A 307 -24.20 23.89 -12.42
C ASP A 307 -23.70 25.34 -12.25
N LYS A 308 -24.29 26.10 -11.32
CA LYS A 308 -23.85 27.47 -11.00
C LYS A 308 -22.56 27.52 -10.18
N LYS A 309 -22.25 26.45 -9.43
CA LYS A 309 -21.12 26.39 -8.50
C LYS A 309 -20.23 25.20 -8.82
N GLN A 310 -18.92 25.40 -8.66
CA GLN A 310 -17.95 24.31 -8.65
C GLN A 310 -18.12 23.41 -7.43
N LYS A 311 -17.57 22.20 -7.53
CA LYS A 311 -17.52 21.19 -6.46
C LYS A 311 -16.13 20.58 -6.40
N SER A 312 -15.76 20.11 -5.22
CA SER A 312 -14.51 19.38 -4.99
C SER A 312 -14.82 18.05 -4.31
N LYS A 313 -14.02 17.02 -4.61
CA LYS A 313 -14.13 15.70 -3.98
C LYS A 313 -12.73 15.16 -3.72
N ARG A 314 -12.45 14.78 -2.49
CA ARG A 314 -11.24 14.04 -2.14
C ARG A 314 -11.35 12.63 -2.69
N LEU A 315 -10.33 12.20 -3.42
CA LEU A 315 -10.23 10.86 -3.98
C LEU A 315 -9.41 9.93 -3.09
N ALA A 316 -8.38 10.50 -2.45
CA ALA A 316 -7.40 9.77 -1.65
C ALA A 316 -6.75 10.73 -0.63
N ARG A 317 -6.40 10.26 0.57
CA ARG A 317 -5.57 10.95 1.58
C ARG A 317 -4.48 10.06 2.18
N ARG A 318 -3.21 10.47 2.10
CA ARG A 318 -2.10 9.90 2.87
C ARG A 318 -1.89 10.73 4.13
N THR A 319 -1.99 10.09 5.29
CA THR A 319 -1.63 10.68 6.58
C THR A 319 -0.25 10.20 6.99
N LYS A 320 0.34 10.87 7.99
CA LYS A 320 1.63 10.54 8.57
C LYS A 320 2.77 10.40 7.53
N TYR A 321 2.74 11.21 6.47
CA TYR A 321 3.77 11.22 5.42
C TYR A 321 4.98 12.08 5.88
N SER A 322 6.12 11.47 6.17
CA SER A 322 7.37 12.21 6.42
C SER A 322 8.19 12.37 5.14
N THR A 323 9.03 13.40 5.08
CA THR A 323 10.08 13.57 4.06
C THR A 323 11.12 12.46 4.09
N ASP A 324 11.30 11.80 5.23
CA ASP A 324 12.22 10.67 5.42
C ASP A 324 11.80 9.43 4.63
N TYR A 325 10.54 9.33 4.22
CA TYR A 325 10.05 8.19 3.43
C TYR A 325 10.55 8.19 1.99
N GLY A 326 11.19 9.27 1.53
CA GLY A 326 11.64 9.38 0.14
C GLY A 326 10.47 9.33 -0.84
N TRP A 327 10.59 8.52 -1.89
CA TRP A 327 9.53 8.33 -2.88
C TRP A 327 8.50 7.32 -2.41
N VAL A 328 7.25 7.74 -2.41
CA VAL A 328 6.10 6.95 -1.95
C VAL A 328 5.15 6.67 -3.11
N LEU A 329 4.79 5.40 -3.26
CA LEU A 329 3.84 4.94 -4.26
C LEU A 329 2.41 5.34 -3.88
N TRP A 330 1.70 5.87 -4.86
CA TRP A 330 0.26 5.99 -4.90
C TRP A 330 -0.28 4.90 -5.81
N HIS A 331 -1.29 4.19 -5.32
CA HIS A 331 -2.06 3.24 -6.10
C HIS A 331 -3.47 3.25 -5.54
N THR A 332 -4.43 3.80 -6.28
CA THR A 332 -5.82 3.93 -5.83
C THR A 332 -6.76 3.82 -7.02
N ALA A 333 -8.01 3.47 -6.75
CA ALA A 333 -9.08 3.52 -7.74
C ALA A 333 -10.32 4.19 -7.15
N PHE A 334 -11.05 4.92 -7.99
CA PHE A 334 -12.20 5.71 -7.60
C PHE A 334 -13.19 5.89 -8.75
N GLU A 335 -14.45 6.13 -8.41
CA GLU A 335 -15.50 6.49 -9.36
C GLU A 335 -15.56 8.00 -9.56
N MET A 336 -15.57 8.42 -10.83
CA MET A 336 -15.79 9.81 -11.22
C MET A 336 -17.22 10.25 -10.89
N PRO A 337 -17.43 11.51 -10.46
CA PRO A 337 -18.77 12.00 -10.13
C PRO A 337 -19.77 11.80 -11.26
N ALA A 338 -21.01 11.45 -10.92
CA ALA A 338 -22.09 11.43 -11.90
C ALA A 338 -22.36 12.86 -12.44
N ALA A 339 -22.46 13.01 -13.75
CA ALA A 339 -22.78 14.27 -14.42
C ALA A 339 -23.52 13.98 -15.74
N LYS A 340 -24.85 14.04 -15.73
CA LYS A 340 -25.70 13.67 -16.87
C LYS A 340 -25.39 14.46 -18.15
N ALA A 341 -25.11 15.77 -18.01
CA ALA A 341 -24.72 16.66 -19.09
C ALA A 341 -23.18 16.75 -19.26
N GLY A 342 -22.41 15.89 -18.58
CA GLY A 342 -20.95 15.96 -18.55
C GLY A 342 -20.40 17.09 -17.68
N PHE A 343 -19.06 17.23 -17.70
CA PHE A 343 -18.35 18.29 -17.00
C PHE A 343 -18.13 19.51 -17.91
N GLN A 344 -18.23 20.70 -17.32
CA GLN A 344 -17.72 21.94 -17.92
C GLN A 344 -16.18 21.94 -17.82
N TYR A 345 -15.66 21.65 -16.62
CA TYR A 345 -14.23 21.39 -16.41
C TYR A 345 -14.02 20.39 -15.27
N MET A 346 -12.84 19.75 -15.29
CA MET A 346 -12.35 18.94 -14.17
C MET A 346 -10.83 19.03 -14.11
N PHE A 347 -10.31 19.20 -12.90
CA PHE A 347 -8.89 19.13 -12.58
C PHE A 347 -8.68 18.03 -11.56
N ILE A 348 -7.61 17.26 -11.72
CA ILE A 348 -7.08 16.37 -10.69
C ILE A 348 -5.80 16.99 -10.14
N TYR A 349 -5.63 17.04 -8.83
CA TYR A 349 -4.51 17.71 -8.19
C TYR A 349 -4.22 17.18 -6.79
N PHE A 350 -3.02 17.43 -6.30
CA PHE A 350 -2.66 17.17 -4.91
C PHE A 350 -2.89 18.40 -4.02
N LYS A 351 -3.37 18.18 -2.81
CA LYS A 351 -3.62 19.17 -1.75
C LYS A 351 -2.85 18.79 -0.49
N GLY A 352 -2.39 19.79 0.25
CA GLY A 352 -1.48 19.62 1.38
C GLY A 352 -0.08 19.25 0.91
N PRO A 353 0.93 19.19 1.79
CA PRO A 353 0.90 19.67 3.18
C PRO A 353 1.08 21.19 3.26
N LYS A 354 1.61 21.72 4.38
CA LYS A 354 1.94 23.14 4.56
C LYS A 354 2.64 23.71 3.31
N PRO A 355 2.43 25.00 2.96
CA PRO A 355 2.98 25.55 1.72
C PRO A 355 4.51 25.68 1.72
N THR A 356 5.18 25.53 2.87
CA THR A 356 6.64 25.45 3.01
C THR A 356 7.24 24.16 2.46
N VAL A 357 6.43 23.13 2.27
CA VAL A 357 6.86 21.80 1.84
C VAL A 357 6.54 21.62 0.36
N ASP A 358 7.58 21.40 -0.43
CA ASP A 358 7.45 21.18 -1.87
C ASP A 358 6.98 19.74 -2.14
N ILE A 359 6.23 19.56 -3.23
CA ILE A 359 5.67 18.26 -3.63
C ILE A 359 6.31 17.84 -4.94
N LEU A 360 6.98 16.70 -4.95
CA LEU A 360 7.48 16.06 -6.16
C LEU A 360 6.51 14.99 -6.62
N LEU A 361 6.49 14.77 -7.93
CA LEU A 361 5.70 13.75 -8.61
C LEU A 361 6.49 13.13 -9.75
N ASP A 362 6.33 11.83 -9.93
CA ASP A 362 6.96 11.12 -11.04
C ASP A 362 6.13 9.89 -11.46
N ASP A 363 6.31 9.44 -12.70
CA ASP A 363 5.69 8.25 -13.29
C ASP A 363 4.18 8.10 -13.00
N LEU A 364 3.44 9.19 -13.18
CA LEU A 364 2.00 9.20 -12.88
C LEU A 364 1.18 8.46 -13.94
N TYR A 365 0.13 7.78 -13.51
CA TYR A 365 -0.85 7.14 -14.39
C TYR A 365 -2.26 7.48 -13.93
N LEU A 366 -3.12 7.91 -14.85
CA LEU A 366 -4.55 7.97 -14.65
C LEU A 366 -5.24 7.32 -15.84
N GLY A 367 -6.02 6.27 -15.62
CA GLY A 367 -6.67 5.57 -16.72
C GLY A 367 -7.94 4.85 -16.28
N GLU A 368 -8.87 4.70 -17.22
CA GLU A 368 -10.15 4.04 -16.96
C GLU A 368 -9.94 2.55 -16.65
N ILE A 369 -10.67 2.05 -15.65
CA ILE A 369 -10.88 0.62 -15.43
C ILE A 369 -12.20 0.25 -16.09
N LEU A 370 -12.14 -0.62 -17.09
CA LEU A 370 -13.34 -1.08 -17.81
C LEU A 370 -14.29 -1.80 -16.86
N GLN A 371 -15.53 -1.33 -16.86
CA GLN A 371 -16.61 -1.96 -16.14
C GLN A 371 -17.23 -3.04 -17.02
N ARG A 372 -17.47 -4.21 -16.44
CA ARG A 372 -18.13 -5.34 -17.09
C ARG A 372 -19.65 -5.27 -16.87
N PRO A 373 -20.46 -5.10 -17.93
CA PRO A 373 -21.91 -5.20 -17.79
C PRO A 373 -22.36 -6.60 -17.34
N ASP A 374 -21.61 -7.64 -17.75
CA ASP A 374 -21.78 -9.07 -17.45
C ASP A 374 -21.07 -9.51 -16.16
N TRP A 375 -20.85 -8.60 -15.20
CA TRP A 375 -20.04 -8.90 -14.01
C TRP A 375 -20.61 -10.03 -13.15
N LYS A 376 -21.92 -10.29 -13.17
CA LYS A 376 -22.55 -11.37 -12.40
C LYS A 376 -22.20 -12.72 -13.02
N GLU A 377 -22.38 -12.86 -14.32
CA GLU A 377 -22.04 -14.06 -15.09
C GLU A 377 -20.54 -14.33 -15.01
N HIS A 378 -19.71 -13.28 -15.09
CA HIS A 378 -18.27 -13.39 -14.88
C HIS A 378 -17.93 -13.87 -13.47
N SER A 379 -18.60 -13.33 -12.44
CA SER A 379 -18.41 -13.78 -11.05
C SER A 379 -18.81 -15.24 -10.86
N ASP A 380 -19.92 -15.68 -11.47
CA ASP A 380 -20.37 -17.08 -11.43
C ASP A 380 -19.36 -18.02 -12.10
N ALA A 381 -18.75 -17.61 -13.22
CA ALA A 381 -17.68 -18.37 -13.87
C ALA A 381 -16.43 -18.49 -13.00
N LEU A 382 -16.02 -17.40 -12.31
CA LEU A 382 -14.90 -17.43 -11.37
C LEU A 382 -15.22 -18.28 -10.13
N ILE A 383 -16.45 -18.24 -9.64
CA ILE A 383 -16.92 -19.09 -8.54
C ILE A 383 -16.85 -20.57 -8.97
N ASP A 384 -17.31 -20.92 -10.17
CA ASP A 384 -17.18 -22.30 -10.66
C ASP A 384 -15.72 -22.75 -10.80
N LYS A 385 -14.84 -21.83 -11.21
CA LYS A 385 -13.41 -22.10 -11.34
C LYS A 385 -12.70 -22.29 -10.00
N TYR A 386 -12.91 -21.40 -9.04
CA TYR A 386 -12.10 -21.33 -7.81
C TYR A 386 -12.76 -21.94 -6.57
N ARG A 387 -14.08 -22.11 -6.58
CA ARG A 387 -14.84 -22.62 -5.43
C ARG A 387 -15.41 -24.00 -5.66
N LYS A 388 -15.14 -24.62 -6.81
CA LYS A 388 -15.61 -25.97 -7.11
C LYS A 388 -14.51 -26.85 -7.70
N ARG A 389 -14.65 -28.15 -7.50
CA ARG A 389 -13.74 -29.17 -8.02
C ARG A 389 -14.54 -30.36 -8.57
N ASN A 390 -14.01 -31.02 -9.59
CA ASN A 390 -14.59 -32.24 -10.13
C ASN A 390 -14.33 -33.39 -9.16
N VAL A 391 -15.34 -34.22 -8.92
CA VAL A 391 -15.28 -35.39 -8.04
C VAL A 391 -15.84 -36.59 -8.80
N ARG A 392 -15.17 -37.73 -8.65
CA ARG A 392 -15.63 -39.03 -9.12
C ARG A 392 -15.79 -39.95 -7.92
N LEU A 393 -17.01 -40.38 -7.67
CA LEU A 393 -17.30 -41.39 -6.67
C LEU A 393 -17.30 -42.76 -7.36
N ARG A 394 -16.55 -43.71 -6.81
CA ARG A 394 -16.43 -45.08 -7.32
C ARG A 394 -17.05 -46.06 -6.34
N VAL A 395 -17.97 -46.90 -6.81
CA VAL A 395 -18.46 -48.07 -6.06
C VAL A 395 -17.91 -49.31 -6.75
N ASN A 396 -17.12 -50.09 -6.01
CA ASN A 396 -16.51 -51.31 -6.50
C ASN A 396 -17.19 -52.55 -5.89
N ILE A 397 -17.54 -53.53 -6.74
CA ILE A 397 -18.14 -54.81 -6.31
C ILE A 397 -17.14 -55.97 -6.29
N GLN A 398 -15.88 -55.75 -6.67
CA GLN A 398 -14.88 -56.83 -6.71
C GLN A 398 -14.65 -57.41 -5.30
N GLY A 399 -14.70 -58.74 -5.19
CA GLY A 399 -14.58 -59.42 -3.89
C GLY A 399 -15.80 -59.30 -2.98
N THR A 400 -16.93 -58.78 -3.49
CA THR A 400 -18.20 -58.71 -2.77
C THR A 400 -19.19 -59.76 -3.29
N ARG A 401 -20.35 -59.90 -2.63
CA ARG A 401 -21.45 -60.78 -3.06
C ARG A 401 -22.30 -60.22 -4.22
N TYR A 402 -22.02 -59.00 -4.67
CA TYR A 402 -22.86 -58.29 -5.64
C TYR A 402 -22.43 -58.60 -7.08
N SER A 403 -23.39 -58.66 -8.01
CA SER A 403 -23.16 -58.90 -9.45
C SER A 403 -23.15 -57.60 -10.25
N ALA A 404 -22.72 -57.61 -11.52
CA ALA A 404 -22.68 -56.42 -12.36
C ALA A 404 -24.06 -55.73 -12.51
N ASP A 405 -25.17 -56.49 -12.54
CA ASP A 405 -26.53 -55.93 -12.64
C ASP A 405 -26.92 -55.07 -11.43
N PHE A 406 -26.30 -55.31 -10.26
CA PHE A 406 -26.51 -54.50 -9.07
C PHE A 406 -26.08 -53.04 -9.30
N LEU A 407 -24.98 -52.85 -10.05
CA LEU A 407 -24.40 -51.52 -10.31
C LEU A 407 -25.36 -50.61 -11.09
N GLN A 408 -26.20 -51.17 -11.96
CA GLN A 408 -27.12 -50.40 -12.81
C GLN A 408 -28.23 -49.67 -12.03
N ASN A 409 -28.56 -50.17 -10.83
CA ASN A 409 -29.69 -49.66 -10.04
C ASN A 409 -29.23 -48.76 -8.87
N LEU A 410 -27.94 -48.46 -8.78
CA LEU A 410 -27.41 -47.62 -7.72
C LEU A 410 -27.74 -46.14 -7.95
N LYS A 411 -28.16 -45.48 -6.88
CA LYS A 411 -28.33 -44.03 -6.83
C LYS A 411 -27.52 -43.47 -5.67
N MET A 412 -26.99 -42.27 -5.84
CA MET A 412 -26.31 -41.56 -4.75
C MET A 412 -26.97 -40.22 -4.48
N THR A 413 -27.13 -39.86 -3.22
CA THR A 413 -27.43 -38.48 -2.84
C THR A 413 -26.19 -37.85 -2.21
N VAL A 414 -25.70 -36.77 -2.80
CA VAL A 414 -24.58 -35.97 -2.30
C VAL A 414 -25.13 -34.75 -1.56
N ARG A 415 -24.64 -34.52 -0.34
CA ARG A 415 -25.01 -33.35 0.47
C ARG A 415 -23.76 -32.70 1.05
N GLN A 416 -23.53 -31.45 0.70
CA GLN A 416 -22.52 -30.63 1.35
C GLN A 416 -22.96 -30.30 2.79
N LYS A 417 -22.05 -30.50 3.74
CA LYS A 417 -22.24 -30.30 5.18
C LYS A 417 -21.73 -28.94 5.64
N SER A 418 -20.57 -28.55 5.14
CA SER A 418 -19.89 -27.30 5.46
C SER A 418 -19.28 -26.71 4.19
N HIS A 419 -19.02 -25.40 4.22
CA HIS A 419 -18.26 -24.75 3.17
C HIS A 419 -16.82 -24.59 3.66
N LEU A 420 -15.85 -24.75 2.75
CA LEU A 420 -14.48 -24.34 3.04
C LEU A 420 -14.39 -22.81 3.12
N PHE A 421 -15.14 -22.09 2.28
CA PHE A 421 -15.27 -20.63 2.39
C PHE A 421 -16.14 -20.29 3.60
N ALA A 422 -15.64 -19.41 4.46
CA ALA A 422 -16.34 -19.07 5.68
C ALA A 422 -17.55 -18.16 5.42
N PHE A 423 -18.74 -18.63 5.82
CA PHE A 423 -19.94 -17.81 5.91
C PHE A 423 -20.38 -17.71 7.37
N GLY A 424 -20.40 -16.48 7.90
CA GLY A 424 -20.69 -16.24 9.31
C GLY A 424 -21.42 -14.95 9.59
N ALA A 425 -21.66 -14.72 10.88
CA ALA A 425 -22.16 -13.45 11.36
C ALA A 425 -21.63 -13.13 12.76
N ALA A 426 -21.59 -11.84 13.10
CA ALA A 426 -21.41 -11.41 14.46
C ALA A 426 -22.63 -11.78 15.31
N VAL A 427 -22.37 -12.15 16.56
CA VAL A 427 -23.38 -12.51 17.54
C VAL A 427 -23.26 -11.65 18.78
N ASN A 428 -24.40 -11.11 19.20
CA ASN A 428 -24.51 -10.51 20.52
C ASN A 428 -24.66 -11.63 21.56
N SER A 429 -23.69 -11.80 22.46
CA SER A 429 -23.68 -12.91 23.42
C SER A 429 -24.96 -13.00 24.26
N LYS A 430 -25.52 -11.87 24.70
CA LYS A 430 -26.76 -11.86 25.50
C LYS A 430 -27.96 -12.31 24.68
N TYR A 431 -28.05 -11.89 23.42
CA TYR A 431 -29.16 -12.30 22.54
C TYR A 431 -29.03 -13.76 22.12
N LEU A 432 -27.81 -14.23 21.86
CA LEU A 432 -27.55 -15.64 21.55
C LEU A 432 -28.03 -16.56 22.69
N LEU A 433 -27.74 -16.20 23.94
CA LEU A 433 -28.10 -17.01 25.10
C LEU A 433 -29.58 -16.88 25.49
N HIS A 434 -30.16 -15.68 25.38
CA HIS A 434 -31.46 -15.37 26.00
C HIS A 434 -32.60 -15.01 25.03
N LYS A 435 -32.36 -14.92 23.72
CA LYS A 435 -33.40 -14.67 22.71
C LYS A 435 -33.51 -15.85 21.73
N PRO A 436 -34.48 -16.78 21.93
CA PRO A 436 -34.61 -17.98 21.11
C PRO A 436 -34.67 -17.71 19.61
N LYS A 437 -35.49 -16.76 19.15
CA LYS A 437 -35.58 -16.45 17.71
C LYS A 437 -34.25 -15.96 17.11
N TYR A 438 -33.45 -15.21 17.87
CA TYR A 438 -32.12 -14.75 17.44
C TYR A 438 -31.14 -15.91 17.34
N ARG A 439 -31.10 -16.74 18.38
CA ARG A 439 -30.30 -17.97 18.42
C ARG A 439 -30.65 -18.91 17.28
N ASP A 440 -31.92 -19.23 17.09
CA ASP A 440 -32.37 -20.20 16.09
C ASP A 440 -32.12 -19.70 14.67
N PHE A 441 -32.32 -18.40 14.43
CA PHE A 441 -31.95 -17.78 13.16
C PHE A 441 -30.45 -17.88 12.91
N TYR A 442 -29.62 -17.59 13.92
CA TYR A 442 -28.17 -17.68 13.80
C TYR A 442 -27.72 -19.11 13.48
N LEU A 443 -28.12 -20.09 14.30
CA LEU A 443 -27.74 -21.49 14.17
C LEU A 443 -28.09 -22.09 12.80
N LYS A 444 -29.21 -21.65 12.22
CA LYS A 444 -29.71 -22.10 10.92
C LYS A 444 -28.96 -21.51 9.73
N ASN A 445 -28.42 -20.29 9.83
CA ASN A 445 -27.96 -19.54 8.65
C ASN A 445 -26.44 -19.30 8.60
N PHE A 446 -25.71 -19.55 9.69
CA PHE A 446 -24.28 -19.21 9.79
C PHE A 446 -23.46 -20.36 10.38
N GLN A 447 -22.22 -20.52 9.90
CA GLN A 447 -21.25 -21.51 10.40
C GLN A 447 -20.20 -20.86 11.31
N TRP A 448 -19.82 -19.62 10.98
CA TRP A 448 -18.84 -18.84 11.72
C TRP A 448 -19.48 -17.79 12.62
N ALA A 449 -18.84 -17.55 13.76
CA ALA A 449 -19.23 -16.57 14.77
C ALA A 449 -18.09 -15.59 15.04
N VAL A 450 -18.45 -14.36 15.37
CA VAL A 450 -17.59 -13.43 16.11
C VAL A 450 -18.44 -12.81 17.21
N LEU A 451 -17.91 -12.69 18.43
CA LEU A 451 -18.65 -12.04 19.51
C LEU A 451 -18.57 -10.52 19.32
N GLU A 452 -19.72 -9.88 19.11
CA GLU A 452 -19.82 -8.46 18.69
C GLU A 452 -19.06 -7.48 19.62
N SER A 453 -19.16 -7.69 20.93
CA SER A 453 -18.60 -6.78 21.93
C SER A 453 -18.02 -7.43 23.18
N SER A 454 -18.47 -8.62 23.57
CA SER A 454 -18.21 -9.20 24.89
C SER A 454 -16.76 -9.60 25.15
N LEU A 455 -15.88 -9.55 24.16
CA LEU A 455 -14.42 -9.78 24.30
C LEU A 455 -13.57 -8.50 24.17
N LYS A 456 -14.18 -7.37 23.81
CA LYS A 456 -13.49 -6.07 23.73
C LYS A 456 -12.99 -5.66 25.11
N TRP A 457 -11.84 -4.99 25.16
CA TRP A 457 -11.11 -4.75 26.41
C TRP A 457 -11.96 -4.03 27.46
N SER A 458 -12.66 -2.97 27.07
CA SER A 458 -13.53 -2.20 27.98
C SER A 458 -14.69 -3.01 28.57
N TYR A 459 -15.10 -4.10 27.92
CA TYR A 459 -16.17 -4.98 28.40
C TYR A 459 -15.66 -6.04 29.37
N VAL A 460 -14.50 -6.64 29.07
CA VAL A 460 -13.96 -7.71 29.92
C VAL A 460 -13.15 -7.18 31.08
N GLU A 461 -12.58 -5.97 31.00
CA GLU A 461 -11.80 -5.37 32.09
C GLU A 461 -12.11 -3.86 32.21
N PRO A 462 -13.31 -3.50 32.72
CA PRO A 462 -13.73 -2.11 32.84
C PRO A 462 -12.90 -1.29 33.84
N SER A 463 -12.28 -1.95 34.83
CA SER A 463 -11.33 -1.38 35.79
C SER A 463 -10.18 -2.36 36.04
N PRO A 464 -8.99 -1.90 36.47
CA PRO A 464 -7.80 -2.74 36.58
C PRO A 464 -8.07 -4.03 37.37
N GLY A 465 -7.80 -5.20 36.76
CA GLY A 465 -7.96 -6.51 37.38
C GLY A 465 -9.41 -6.98 37.59
N ALA A 466 -10.42 -6.18 37.25
CA ALA A 466 -11.83 -6.52 37.42
C ALA A 466 -12.38 -7.29 36.21
N PHE A 467 -11.83 -8.49 35.98
CA PHE A 467 -12.17 -9.30 34.81
C PHE A 467 -13.61 -9.83 34.83
N ASN A 468 -14.33 -9.73 33.71
CA ASN A 468 -15.66 -10.29 33.53
C ASN A 468 -15.80 -11.00 32.17
N TYR A 469 -15.50 -12.30 32.17
CA TYR A 469 -15.65 -13.18 31.01
C TYR A 469 -16.93 -14.02 31.01
N LYS A 470 -17.81 -13.87 32.03
CA LYS A 470 -18.92 -14.80 32.25
C LYS A 470 -19.81 -14.96 31.02
N ILE A 471 -20.23 -13.86 30.40
CA ILE A 471 -21.14 -13.89 29.24
C ILE A 471 -20.44 -14.32 27.96
N SER A 472 -19.15 -14.05 27.81
CA SER A 472 -18.36 -14.48 26.66
C SER A 472 -18.09 -15.98 26.74
N ASP A 473 -17.69 -16.49 27.90
CA ASP A 473 -17.46 -17.93 28.13
C ASP A 473 -18.71 -18.74 27.84
N GLU A 474 -19.85 -18.36 28.42
CA GLU A 474 -21.15 -19.02 28.17
C GLU A 474 -21.52 -19.01 26.68
N ALA A 475 -21.25 -17.90 25.97
CA ALA A 475 -21.51 -17.80 24.54
C ALA A 475 -20.54 -18.66 23.70
N VAL A 476 -19.26 -18.73 24.06
CA VAL A 476 -18.27 -19.58 23.39
C VAL A 476 -18.63 -21.06 23.59
N ASP A 477 -18.95 -21.48 24.82
CA ASP A 477 -19.41 -22.84 25.12
C ASP A 477 -20.66 -23.18 24.29
N PHE A 478 -21.62 -22.26 24.24
CA PHE A 478 -22.83 -22.43 23.45
C PHE A 478 -22.52 -22.60 21.95
N LEU A 479 -21.64 -21.78 21.39
CA LEU A 479 -21.26 -21.87 19.97
C LEU A 479 -20.55 -23.20 19.66
N GLN A 480 -19.61 -23.62 20.50
CA GLN A 480 -18.86 -24.86 20.30
C GLN A 480 -19.73 -26.11 20.43
N THR A 481 -20.65 -26.14 21.41
CA THR A 481 -21.64 -27.25 21.53
C THR A 481 -22.57 -27.37 20.33
N HIS A 482 -22.71 -26.31 19.54
CA HIS A 482 -23.46 -26.29 18.28
C HIS A 482 -22.57 -26.34 17.03
N ASN A 483 -21.31 -26.76 17.18
CA ASN A 483 -20.32 -26.91 16.12
C ASN A 483 -20.13 -25.63 15.29
N LYS A 484 -20.09 -24.47 15.95
CA LYS A 484 -19.80 -23.19 15.32
C LYS A 484 -18.34 -22.82 15.51
N LEU A 485 -17.72 -22.33 14.43
CA LEU A 485 -16.35 -21.85 14.41
C LEU A 485 -16.32 -20.39 14.89
N ILE A 486 -15.26 -19.98 15.58
CA ILE A 486 -15.22 -18.67 16.26
C ILE A 486 -13.97 -17.90 15.86
N ARG A 487 -14.16 -16.64 15.46
CA ARG A 487 -13.13 -15.61 15.36
C ARG A 487 -13.15 -14.75 16.62
N GLY A 488 -11.98 -14.52 17.20
CA GLY A 488 -11.76 -13.62 18.33
C GLY A 488 -11.62 -12.17 17.89
N HIS A 489 -12.38 -11.28 18.52
CA HIS A 489 -12.39 -9.85 18.24
C HIS A 489 -12.55 -9.06 19.55
N CYS A 490 -11.57 -8.26 19.97
CA CYS A 490 -10.19 -8.19 19.50
C CYS A 490 -9.25 -8.10 20.71
N VAL A 491 -7.97 -8.44 20.52
CA VAL A 491 -6.99 -8.43 21.62
C VAL A 491 -6.71 -6.98 22.02
N PHE A 492 -6.27 -6.18 21.05
CA PHE A 492 -6.03 -4.74 21.18
C PHE A 492 -6.85 -3.96 20.13
N TRP A 493 -7.10 -2.68 20.42
CA TRP A 493 -7.73 -1.77 19.49
C TRP A 493 -6.99 -0.43 19.51
N ALA A 494 -6.38 -0.05 18.39
CA ALA A 494 -5.44 1.06 18.32
C ALA A 494 -6.09 2.46 18.43
N VAL A 495 -7.42 2.53 18.28
CA VAL A 495 -8.19 3.77 18.35
C VAL A 495 -8.34 4.20 19.81
N ASP A 496 -7.87 5.42 20.14
CA ASP A 496 -7.83 5.92 21.51
C ASP A 496 -9.18 5.78 22.24
N THR A 497 -10.30 6.08 21.59
CA THR A 497 -11.63 6.01 22.21
C THR A 497 -12.06 4.60 22.61
N GLN A 498 -11.39 3.57 22.09
CA GLN A 498 -11.68 2.15 22.36
C GLN A 498 -10.79 1.58 23.48
N VAL A 499 -9.73 2.30 23.86
CA VAL A 499 -8.84 1.92 24.96
C VAL A 499 -9.52 2.24 26.31
N PRO A 500 -9.55 1.32 27.29
CA PRO A 500 -10.14 1.57 28.60
C PRO A 500 -9.55 2.81 29.26
N PHE A 501 -10.39 3.63 29.91
CA PHE A 501 -9.96 4.91 30.49
C PHE A 501 -8.80 4.77 31.47
N TRP A 502 -8.80 3.71 32.30
CA TRP A 502 -7.75 3.47 33.28
C TRP A 502 -6.39 3.12 32.64
N VAL A 503 -6.38 2.49 31.45
CA VAL A 503 -5.17 2.17 30.68
C VAL A 503 -4.52 3.45 30.14
N LYS A 504 -5.33 4.45 29.75
CA LYS A 504 -4.83 5.72 29.23
C LYS A 504 -3.96 6.48 30.22
N ASN A 505 -4.26 6.36 31.52
CA ASN A 505 -3.59 7.09 32.59
C ASN A 505 -2.35 6.38 33.16
N LEU A 506 -1.96 5.22 32.60
CA LEU A 506 -0.77 4.49 33.04
C LEU A 506 0.53 5.19 32.61
N SER A 507 1.64 4.91 33.29
CA SER A 507 2.99 5.19 32.76
C SER A 507 3.33 4.23 31.61
N ASN A 508 4.31 4.56 30.77
CA ASN A 508 4.73 3.70 29.66
C ASN A 508 5.23 2.32 30.15
N THR A 509 6.04 2.27 31.21
CA THR A 509 6.49 1.02 31.82
C THR A 509 5.32 0.15 32.27
N ARG A 510 4.33 0.73 32.97
CA ARG A 510 3.15 -0.02 33.41
C ARG A 510 2.24 -0.39 32.24
N LEU A 511 2.18 0.42 31.19
CA LEU A 511 1.43 0.12 29.98
C LEU A 511 1.95 -1.17 29.33
N ARG A 512 3.27 -1.33 29.17
CA ARG A 512 3.84 -2.56 28.59
C ARG A 512 3.44 -3.81 29.37
N GLU A 513 3.53 -3.77 30.70
CA GLU A 513 3.08 -4.88 31.57
C GLU A 513 1.59 -5.19 31.38
N ILE A 514 0.74 -4.16 31.37
CA ILE A 514 -0.70 -4.31 31.17
C ILE A 514 -1.04 -4.86 29.77
N LEU A 515 -0.27 -4.53 28.73
CA LEU A 515 -0.43 -5.14 27.41
C LEU A 515 -0.12 -6.63 27.42
N HIS A 516 0.92 -7.06 28.14
CA HIS A 516 1.21 -8.48 28.35
C HIS A 516 0.09 -9.19 29.13
N GLU A 517 -0.38 -8.60 30.24
CA GLU A 517 -1.49 -9.14 31.05
C GLU A 517 -2.78 -9.28 30.21
N ARG A 518 -3.09 -8.29 29.38
CA ARG A 518 -4.23 -8.31 28.44
C ARG A 518 -4.11 -9.44 27.42
N LEU A 519 -2.93 -9.60 26.83
CA LEU A 519 -2.69 -10.65 25.84
C LEU A 519 -2.89 -12.03 26.46
N ASN A 520 -2.21 -12.29 27.59
CA ASN A 520 -2.26 -13.59 28.24
C ASN A 520 -3.67 -13.92 28.76
N SER A 521 -4.36 -12.96 29.39
CA SER A 521 -5.71 -13.18 29.93
C SER A 521 -6.75 -13.58 28.87
N LEU A 522 -6.56 -13.14 27.62
CA LEU A 522 -7.41 -13.55 26.50
C LEU A 522 -6.91 -14.81 25.80
N LEU A 523 -5.67 -14.80 25.31
CA LEU A 523 -5.18 -15.84 24.41
C LEU A 523 -4.98 -17.17 25.14
N GLU A 524 -4.49 -17.15 26.38
CA GLU A 524 -4.38 -18.38 27.17
C GLU A 524 -5.76 -18.95 27.51
N ARG A 525 -6.74 -18.08 27.81
CA ARG A 525 -8.11 -18.49 28.17
C ARG A 525 -8.83 -19.18 27.02
N TYR A 526 -8.66 -18.69 25.80
CA TYR A 526 -9.33 -19.20 24.61
C TYR A 526 -8.42 -20.01 23.68
N ARG A 527 -7.26 -20.44 24.18
CA ARG A 527 -6.28 -21.20 23.41
C ARG A 527 -6.90 -22.44 22.77
N GLY A 528 -6.75 -22.57 21.45
CA GLY A 528 -7.32 -23.68 20.67
C GLY A 528 -8.86 -23.69 20.58
N ARG A 529 -9.54 -22.65 21.08
CA ARG A 529 -11.01 -22.52 21.01
C ARG A 529 -11.45 -21.64 19.84
N PHE A 530 -10.61 -20.70 19.44
CA PHE A 530 -10.85 -19.80 18.30
C PHE A 530 -9.92 -20.17 17.16
N MET A 531 -10.41 -19.99 15.93
CA MET A 531 -9.63 -20.26 14.73
C MET A 531 -8.78 -19.07 14.31
N GLN A 532 -9.19 -17.85 14.71
CA GLN A 532 -8.61 -16.60 14.25
C GLN A 532 -8.65 -15.55 15.35
N TRP A 533 -7.68 -14.63 15.38
CA TRP A 533 -7.69 -13.45 16.23
C TRP A 533 -7.40 -12.17 15.47
N ASP A 534 -8.25 -11.16 15.66
CA ASP A 534 -7.85 -9.78 15.37
C ASP A 534 -6.92 -9.30 16.49
N VAL A 535 -5.63 -9.20 16.19
CA VAL A 535 -4.60 -8.89 17.19
C VAL A 535 -4.67 -7.41 17.59
N ASN A 536 -4.52 -6.51 16.63
CA ASN A 536 -4.62 -5.07 16.87
C ASN A 536 -5.54 -4.42 15.83
N ASN A 537 -6.74 -4.09 16.26
CA ASN A 537 -7.80 -3.58 15.40
C ASN A 537 -7.53 -2.10 15.03
N GLU A 538 -7.79 -1.75 13.77
CA GLU A 538 -7.87 -0.37 13.25
C GLU A 538 -6.57 0.46 13.34
N MET A 539 -5.44 -0.15 12.98
CA MET A 539 -4.12 0.49 13.03
C MET A 539 -3.90 1.62 12.01
N LEU A 540 -4.71 1.70 10.95
CA LEU A 540 -4.72 2.83 10.02
C LEU A 540 -5.48 4.04 10.58
N HIS A 541 -6.39 3.81 11.53
CA HIS A 541 -7.25 4.84 12.12
C HIS A 541 -6.83 5.24 13.54
N GLY A 542 -6.06 4.40 14.22
CA GLY A 542 -5.56 4.62 15.57
C GLY A 542 -4.08 4.29 15.72
N SER A 543 -3.42 5.00 16.62
CA SER A 543 -2.01 4.78 16.94
C SER A 543 -1.70 4.85 18.43
N PHE A 544 -2.69 4.73 19.31
CA PHE A 544 -2.52 4.93 20.75
C PHE A 544 -1.29 4.20 21.32
N PHE A 545 -1.14 2.92 21.03
CA PHE A 545 0.01 2.14 21.52
C PHE A 545 1.34 2.56 20.86
N ALA A 546 1.33 2.79 19.54
CA ALA A 546 2.53 3.16 18.78
C ALA A 546 3.03 4.57 19.13
N ASP A 547 2.14 5.51 19.42
CA ASP A 547 2.50 6.87 19.82
C ASP A 547 3.11 6.89 21.23
N ARG A 548 2.79 5.89 22.08
CA ARG A 548 3.30 5.77 23.45
C ARG A 548 4.59 4.94 23.55
N GLU A 549 4.66 3.81 22.88
CA GLU A 549 5.73 2.81 23.01
C GLU A 549 6.65 2.74 21.77
N GLY A 550 6.34 3.50 20.71
CA GLY A 550 7.00 3.40 19.41
C GLY A 550 6.36 2.35 18.49
N VAL A 551 6.62 2.45 17.19
CA VAL A 551 5.98 1.60 16.16
C VAL A 551 6.28 0.10 16.31
N THR A 552 7.39 -0.27 16.95
CA THR A 552 7.78 -1.67 17.20
C THR A 552 6.87 -2.39 18.19
N ILE A 553 5.99 -1.67 18.91
CA ILE A 553 4.95 -2.30 19.73
C ILE A 553 4.02 -3.18 18.90
N ARG A 554 3.77 -2.82 17.64
CA ARG A 554 2.93 -3.59 16.72
C ARG A 554 3.57 -4.95 16.43
N ASP A 555 4.86 -4.95 16.10
CA ASP A 555 5.63 -6.17 15.85
C ASP A 555 5.59 -7.10 17.07
N TRP A 556 5.79 -6.55 18.28
CA TRP A 556 5.69 -7.31 19.53
C TRP A 556 4.30 -7.92 19.76
N MET A 557 3.21 -7.19 19.50
CA MET A 557 1.85 -7.69 19.73
C MET A 557 1.56 -8.97 18.96
N TYR A 558 1.96 -9.03 17.68
CA TYR A 558 1.77 -10.22 16.84
C TYR A 558 2.72 -11.36 17.23
N GLN A 559 3.99 -11.06 17.54
CA GLN A 559 4.94 -12.07 18.01
C GLN A 559 4.49 -12.71 19.33
N ALA A 560 4.03 -11.90 20.28
CA ALA A 560 3.52 -12.38 21.56
C ALA A 560 2.22 -13.17 21.38
N ALA A 561 1.34 -12.75 20.46
CA ALA A 561 0.12 -13.48 20.17
C ALA A 561 0.40 -14.89 19.61
N ALA A 562 1.33 -14.99 18.66
CA ALA A 562 1.75 -16.28 18.08
C ALA A 562 2.43 -17.19 19.11
N GLN A 563 3.09 -16.62 20.12
CA GLN A 563 3.68 -17.40 21.21
C GLN A 563 2.61 -17.94 22.18
N ALA A 564 1.58 -17.14 22.47
CA ALA A 564 0.53 -17.53 23.40
C ALA A 564 -0.40 -18.60 22.82
N ASP A 565 -0.73 -18.51 21.52
CA ASP A 565 -1.52 -19.51 20.81
C ASP A 565 -0.92 -19.79 19.41
N PRO A 566 0.00 -20.76 19.27
CA PRO A 566 0.70 -21.03 18.00
C PRO A 566 -0.17 -21.61 16.89
N ASP A 567 -1.35 -22.14 17.20
CA ASP A 567 -2.24 -22.80 16.23
C ASP A 567 -3.33 -21.87 15.68
N VAL A 568 -3.38 -20.60 16.13
CA VAL A 568 -4.41 -19.64 15.74
C VAL A 568 -3.92 -18.72 14.63
N ASP A 569 -4.78 -18.45 13.65
CA ASP A 569 -4.45 -17.51 12.59
C ASP A 569 -4.51 -16.06 13.12
N LEU A 570 -3.44 -15.30 12.94
CA LEU A 570 -3.37 -13.91 13.35
C LEU A 570 -3.77 -12.97 12.21
N PHE A 571 -4.76 -12.11 12.48
CA PHE A 571 -5.31 -11.18 11.52
C PHE A 571 -4.96 -9.74 11.84
N LEU A 572 -4.71 -8.99 10.77
CA LEU A 572 -4.77 -7.54 10.76
C LEU A 572 -6.19 -7.13 10.33
N ASN A 573 -6.92 -6.32 11.11
CA ASN A 573 -8.33 -6.00 10.83
C ASN A 573 -8.58 -4.48 10.84
N ASP A 574 -9.19 -3.94 9.78
CA ASP A 574 -9.44 -2.49 9.65
C ASP A 574 -10.61 -2.17 8.68
N PHE A 575 -11.18 -0.97 8.81
CA PHE A 575 -12.31 -0.49 8.01
C PHE A 575 -11.90 0.47 6.89
N ASP A 576 -12.83 0.76 5.99
CA ASP A 576 -12.65 1.61 4.80
C ASP A 576 -11.57 1.13 3.81
N VAL A 577 -10.92 0.00 4.04
CA VAL A 577 -9.80 -0.51 3.22
C VAL A 577 -10.23 -1.00 1.84
N VAL A 578 -11.53 -1.25 1.60
CA VAL A 578 -12.08 -1.54 0.25
C VAL A 578 -13.16 -0.56 -0.19
N GLU A 579 -13.61 0.31 0.71
CA GLU A 579 -14.59 1.38 0.50
C GLU A 579 -13.87 2.68 0.08
N ASN A 580 -12.63 2.87 0.55
CA ASN A 580 -11.74 3.96 0.23
C ASN A 580 -10.43 3.45 -0.40
N GLY A 581 -10.21 3.79 -1.67
CA GLY A 581 -9.14 3.20 -2.50
C GLY A 581 -7.72 3.53 -2.02
N GLN A 582 -7.53 4.56 -1.20
CA GLN A 582 -6.23 4.78 -0.60
C GLN A 582 -5.94 3.85 0.57
N LEU A 583 -6.92 3.62 1.43
CA LEU A 583 -6.72 2.74 2.56
C LEU A 583 -6.43 1.32 2.07
N THR A 584 -6.93 0.93 0.89
CA THR A 584 -6.49 -0.30 0.21
C THR A 584 -4.97 -0.42 0.09
N GLN A 585 -4.29 0.61 -0.44
CA GLN A 585 -2.84 0.58 -0.61
C GLN A 585 -2.10 0.67 0.73
N ALA A 586 -2.55 1.54 1.64
CA ALA A 586 -1.92 1.67 2.96
C ALA A 586 -2.02 0.36 3.77
N PHE A 587 -3.14 -0.34 3.65
CA PHE A 587 -3.36 -1.63 4.29
C PHE A 587 -2.49 -2.73 3.71
N LEU A 588 -2.34 -2.74 2.39
CA LEU A 588 -1.42 -3.64 1.70
C LEU A 588 0.02 -3.41 2.14
N GLU A 589 0.45 -2.14 2.26
CA GLU A 589 1.78 -1.78 2.76
C GLU A 589 1.99 -2.17 4.22
N GLU A 590 0.98 -2.03 5.06
CA GLU A 590 1.06 -2.43 6.47
C GLU A 590 1.22 -3.95 6.60
N ALA A 591 0.38 -4.73 5.89
CA ALA A 591 0.47 -6.19 5.88
C ALA A 591 1.81 -6.67 5.31
N LYS A 592 2.22 -6.16 4.13
CA LYS A 592 3.53 -6.48 3.55
C LYS A 592 4.67 -6.06 4.48
N GLY A 593 4.56 -4.93 5.15
CA GLY A 593 5.56 -4.45 6.10
C GLY A 593 5.78 -5.44 7.26
N LEU A 594 4.71 -5.96 7.86
CA LEU A 594 4.79 -6.98 8.92
C LEU A 594 5.41 -8.29 8.39
N LEU A 595 4.94 -8.78 7.25
CA LEU A 595 5.47 -10.00 6.62
C LEU A 595 6.96 -9.86 6.28
N LEU A 596 7.37 -8.72 5.71
CA LEU A 596 8.78 -8.43 5.38
C LEU A 596 9.69 -8.39 6.61
N ARG A 597 9.15 -8.02 7.78
CA ARG A 597 9.87 -8.06 9.06
C ARG A 597 9.84 -9.43 9.74
N GLY A 598 9.19 -10.43 9.14
CA GLY A 598 9.06 -11.78 9.70
C GLY A 598 8.09 -11.84 10.88
N ILE A 599 7.13 -10.93 10.94
CA ILE A 599 6.09 -10.92 11.98
C ILE A 599 5.00 -11.93 11.59
N PRO A 600 4.59 -12.84 12.50
CA PRO A 600 3.51 -13.79 12.24
C PRO A 600 2.22 -13.06 11.86
N LEU A 601 1.73 -13.31 10.66
CA LEU A 601 0.51 -12.73 10.11
C LEU A 601 -0.08 -13.70 9.08
N ASP A 602 -1.25 -14.24 9.37
CA ASP A 602 -1.88 -15.30 8.58
C ASP A 602 -3.03 -14.79 7.71
N GLY A 603 -3.54 -13.58 7.99
CA GLY A 603 -4.62 -13.02 7.20
C GLY A 603 -4.86 -11.53 7.34
N ILE A 604 -5.66 -11.02 6.40
CA ILE A 604 -6.11 -9.64 6.32
C ILE A 604 -7.63 -9.59 6.46
N GLY A 605 -8.12 -8.89 7.48
CA GLY A 605 -9.51 -8.61 7.78
C GLY A 605 -9.95 -7.25 7.22
N VAL A 606 -10.81 -7.29 6.22
CA VAL A 606 -11.52 -6.14 5.66
C VAL A 606 -12.85 -6.04 6.37
N GLN A 607 -13.06 -5.04 7.24
CA GLN A 607 -14.34 -4.95 7.98
C GLN A 607 -15.54 -4.92 7.02
N GLY A 608 -15.53 -4.11 5.96
CA GLY A 608 -16.58 -4.17 4.94
C GLY A 608 -17.86 -3.42 5.32
N HIS A 609 -17.72 -2.24 5.95
CA HIS A 609 -18.82 -1.37 6.34
C HIS A 609 -19.29 -0.48 5.18
N PHE A 610 -20.04 -1.06 4.24
CA PHE A 610 -20.51 -0.35 3.05
C PHE A 610 -21.68 0.60 3.34
N THR A 611 -21.82 1.63 2.51
CA THR A 611 -22.95 2.58 2.55
C THR A 611 -23.48 2.83 1.14
N GLY A 612 -24.77 2.61 0.93
CA GLY A 612 -25.42 2.78 -0.37
C GLY A 612 -24.93 1.78 -1.42
N HIS A 613 -24.82 2.24 -2.66
CA HIS A 613 -24.46 1.40 -3.81
C HIS A 613 -22.99 0.94 -3.74
N VAL A 614 -22.78 -0.38 -3.90
CA VAL A 614 -21.45 -0.99 -4.05
C VAL A 614 -21.18 -1.27 -5.52
N ASN A 615 -20.06 -0.76 -6.05
CA ASN A 615 -19.66 -1.04 -7.43
C ASN A 615 -18.80 -2.33 -7.50
N PRO A 616 -19.21 -3.35 -8.29
CA PRO A 616 -18.50 -4.64 -8.37
C PRO A 616 -17.08 -4.51 -8.92
N THR A 617 -16.87 -3.65 -9.92
CA THR A 617 -15.56 -3.48 -10.55
C THR A 617 -14.58 -2.84 -9.57
N LEU A 618 -15.03 -1.86 -8.79
CA LEU A 618 -14.20 -1.18 -7.81
C LEU A 618 -13.85 -2.08 -6.63
N LEU A 619 -14.82 -2.84 -6.11
CA LEU A 619 -14.59 -3.79 -5.03
C LEU A 619 -13.64 -4.91 -5.47
N GLN A 620 -13.86 -5.51 -6.64
CA GLN A 620 -12.98 -6.54 -7.20
C GLN A 620 -11.55 -6.04 -7.37
N TYR A 621 -11.38 -4.82 -7.90
CA TYR A 621 -10.06 -4.23 -8.08
C TYR A 621 -9.31 -4.07 -6.76
N ARG A 622 -9.99 -3.56 -5.71
CA ARG A 622 -9.37 -3.35 -4.39
C ARG A 622 -9.06 -4.65 -3.67
N LEU A 623 -9.94 -5.66 -3.75
CA LEU A 623 -9.64 -6.99 -3.23
C LEU A 623 -8.46 -7.65 -3.95
N ASN A 624 -8.34 -7.47 -5.27
CA ASN A 624 -7.19 -7.96 -6.03
C ASN A 624 -5.89 -7.26 -5.61
N MET A 625 -5.91 -5.95 -5.34
CA MET A 625 -4.76 -5.24 -4.78
C MET A 625 -4.35 -5.83 -3.43
N LEU A 626 -5.30 -6.00 -2.51
CA LEU A 626 -5.00 -6.61 -1.21
C LEU A 626 -4.45 -8.05 -1.36
N GLY A 627 -4.88 -8.77 -2.39
CA GLY A 627 -4.40 -10.12 -2.70
C GLY A 627 -2.90 -10.19 -3.03
N GLU A 628 -2.26 -9.06 -3.35
CA GLU A 628 -0.82 -8.98 -3.53
C GLU A 628 -0.04 -9.20 -2.22
N ALA A 629 -0.69 -9.15 -1.05
CA ALA A 629 -0.09 -9.53 0.22
C ALA A 629 0.22 -11.04 0.29
N ARG A 630 -0.39 -11.86 -0.59
CA ARG A 630 -0.21 -13.32 -0.66
C ARG A 630 -0.60 -14.08 0.62
N ILE A 631 -1.46 -13.47 1.44
CA ILE A 631 -2.13 -14.10 2.58
C ILE A 631 -3.66 -13.99 2.42
N PRO A 632 -4.44 -14.92 3.00
CA PRO A 632 -5.91 -14.90 2.95
C PRO A 632 -6.55 -13.56 3.34
N ILE A 633 -7.58 -13.16 2.59
CA ILE A 633 -8.43 -12.00 2.90
C ILE A 633 -9.76 -12.49 3.44
N TRP A 634 -10.27 -11.86 4.50
CA TRP A 634 -11.60 -12.07 5.02
C TRP A 634 -12.36 -10.75 5.01
N LEU A 635 -13.61 -10.77 4.54
CA LEU A 635 -14.52 -9.67 4.83
C LEU A 635 -15.15 -9.95 6.21
N THR A 636 -14.70 -9.25 7.24
CA THR A 636 -14.85 -9.67 8.64
C THR A 636 -16.05 -9.08 9.38
N GLU A 637 -16.66 -8.01 8.86
CA GLU A 637 -17.70 -7.21 9.54
C GLU A 637 -18.71 -6.62 8.53
N VAL A 638 -19.09 -7.40 7.52
CA VAL A 638 -19.87 -6.89 6.39
C VAL A 638 -21.23 -6.38 6.83
N ASP A 639 -21.50 -5.13 6.52
CA ASP A 639 -22.84 -4.58 6.48
C ASP A 639 -23.00 -3.58 5.32
N VAL A 640 -24.25 -3.43 4.88
CA VAL A 640 -24.60 -2.47 3.82
C VAL A 640 -25.68 -1.56 4.37
N LEU A 641 -25.31 -0.33 4.71
CA LEU A 641 -26.25 0.68 5.16
C LEU A 641 -27.00 1.28 3.97
N GLU A 642 -28.24 0.85 3.76
CA GLU A 642 -29.12 1.36 2.71
C GLU A 642 -30.59 1.20 3.12
N LYS A 643 -31.33 2.32 3.11
CA LYS A 643 -32.71 2.39 3.59
C LYS A 643 -33.68 1.64 2.67
N ASP A 644 -33.42 1.67 1.37
CA ASP A 644 -34.21 0.92 0.40
C ASP A 644 -33.82 -0.56 0.44
N PRO A 645 -34.71 -1.47 0.86
CA PRO A 645 -34.37 -2.88 1.02
C PRO A 645 -33.95 -3.55 -0.29
N MET A 646 -34.43 -3.08 -1.46
CA MET A 646 -34.03 -3.64 -2.76
C MET A 646 -32.61 -3.20 -3.13
N LYS A 647 -32.27 -1.92 -2.97
CA LYS A 647 -30.90 -1.43 -3.21
C LYS A 647 -29.89 -2.04 -2.25
N ARG A 648 -30.29 -2.25 -1.00
CA ARG A 648 -29.51 -3.00 -0.01
C ARG A 648 -29.27 -4.43 -0.46
N ALA A 649 -30.30 -5.11 -0.99
CA ALA A 649 -30.17 -6.46 -1.52
C ALA A 649 -29.21 -6.53 -2.72
N ASP A 650 -29.29 -5.58 -3.65
CA ASP A 650 -28.41 -5.53 -4.83
C ASP A 650 -26.95 -5.27 -4.43
N SER A 651 -26.72 -4.40 -3.45
CA SER A 651 -25.39 -4.09 -2.94
C SER A 651 -24.82 -5.25 -2.11
N LEU A 652 -25.64 -5.92 -1.29
CA LEU A 652 -25.23 -7.14 -0.58
C LEU A 652 -24.90 -8.28 -1.57
N GLU A 653 -25.69 -8.46 -2.63
CA GLU A 653 -25.36 -9.42 -3.71
C GLU A 653 -24.02 -9.10 -4.35
N THR A 654 -23.75 -7.81 -4.60
CA THR A 654 -22.47 -7.36 -5.14
C THR A 654 -21.30 -7.73 -4.22
N VAL A 655 -21.41 -7.44 -2.92
CA VAL A 655 -20.37 -7.78 -1.93
C VAL A 655 -20.16 -9.29 -1.87
N MET A 656 -21.24 -10.08 -1.73
CA MET A 656 -21.15 -11.53 -1.60
C MET A 656 -20.56 -12.20 -2.86
N ARG A 657 -21.04 -11.83 -4.05
CA ARG A 657 -20.55 -12.40 -5.32
C ARG A 657 -19.08 -12.07 -5.52
N THR A 658 -18.69 -10.81 -5.30
CA THR A 658 -17.30 -10.36 -5.48
C THR A 658 -16.36 -11.02 -4.47
N ALA A 659 -16.77 -11.13 -3.20
CA ALA A 659 -15.98 -11.83 -2.18
C ALA A 659 -15.80 -13.32 -2.55
N PHE A 660 -16.89 -14.01 -2.91
CA PHE A 660 -16.83 -15.44 -3.20
C PHE A 660 -16.11 -15.76 -4.51
N SER A 661 -16.16 -14.88 -5.52
CA SER A 661 -15.46 -15.04 -6.79
C SER A 661 -13.96 -14.68 -6.75
N THR A 662 -13.52 -13.89 -5.76
CA THR A 662 -12.13 -13.45 -5.64
C THR A 662 -11.26 -14.55 -5.03
N PRO A 663 -10.22 -15.07 -5.72
CA PRO A 663 -9.42 -16.21 -5.23
C PRO A 663 -8.74 -15.99 -3.88
N GLY A 664 -8.28 -14.77 -3.61
CA GLY A 664 -7.58 -14.42 -2.36
C GLY A 664 -8.48 -14.27 -1.14
N VAL A 665 -9.81 -14.20 -1.33
CA VAL A 665 -10.76 -14.07 -0.23
C VAL A 665 -11.15 -15.46 0.27
N GLN A 666 -11.22 -15.70 1.57
CA GLN A 666 -11.57 -17.01 2.15
C GLN A 666 -12.75 -16.96 3.12
N GLY A 667 -13.26 -15.77 3.45
CA GLY A 667 -14.40 -15.64 4.35
C GLY A 667 -15.20 -14.35 4.20
N LEU A 668 -16.46 -14.43 4.58
CA LEU A 668 -17.40 -13.32 4.70
C LEU A 668 -18.25 -13.49 5.98
N ILE A 669 -18.13 -12.53 6.89
CA ILE A 669 -18.85 -12.47 8.15
C ILE A 669 -19.76 -11.24 8.11
N LEU A 670 -21.06 -11.41 8.29
CA LEU A 670 -22.00 -10.29 8.40
C LEU A 670 -21.96 -9.67 9.80
N TRP A 671 -21.86 -8.36 9.93
CA TRP A 671 -21.82 -7.73 11.26
C TRP A 671 -23.18 -7.65 11.95
N SER A 672 -24.27 -7.64 11.19
CA SER A 672 -25.60 -7.77 11.75
C SER A 672 -26.55 -8.45 10.77
N PHE A 673 -27.43 -9.27 11.30
CA PHE A 673 -28.52 -9.88 10.53
C PHE A 673 -29.90 -9.43 10.99
N TRP A 674 -30.03 -8.77 12.16
CA TRP A 674 -31.31 -8.35 12.73
C TRP A 674 -31.37 -6.83 12.92
N GLY A 675 -32.49 -6.22 12.51
CA GLY A 675 -32.67 -4.77 12.50
C GLY A 675 -32.52 -4.07 13.86
N TYR A 676 -32.58 -4.81 14.97
CA TYR A 676 -32.38 -4.26 16.32
C TYR A 676 -31.04 -4.63 16.96
N SER A 677 -30.14 -5.34 16.26
CA SER A 677 -28.80 -5.67 16.76
C SER A 677 -27.67 -4.89 16.09
N SER A 678 -27.95 -4.02 15.11
CA SER A 678 -26.92 -3.28 14.39
C SER A 678 -26.57 -1.95 15.07
N TRP A 679 -25.28 -1.69 15.29
CA TRP A 679 -24.79 -0.39 15.75
C TRP A 679 -24.99 0.74 14.71
N ARG A 680 -25.14 0.40 13.42
CA ARG A 680 -25.43 1.33 12.32
C ARG A 680 -26.92 1.54 12.05
N GLY A 681 -27.78 1.05 12.95
CA GLY A 681 -29.24 1.12 12.82
C GLY A 681 -29.85 0.01 11.96
N PRO A 682 -31.18 0.02 11.75
CA PRO A 682 -31.92 -1.14 11.25
C PRO A 682 -31.66 -1.48 9.78
N TYR A 683 -31.16 -0.52 9.00
CA TYR A 683 -31.03 -0.59 7.55
C TYR A 683 -29.75 -1.31 7.08
N THR A 684 -29.26 -2.27 7.86
CA THR A 684 -28.13 -3.16 7.52
C THR A 684 -28.48 -4.65 7.60
N SER A 685 -29.66 -4.97 8.11
CA SER A 685 -30.08 -6.32 8.51
C SER A 685 -30.66 -7.19 7.38
N LEU A 686 -30.72 -8.50 7.62
CA LEU A 686 -31.42 -9.49 6.77
C LEU A 686 -32.88 -9.70 7.20
N VAL A 687 -33.18 -9.45 8.48
CA VAL A 687 -34.53 -9.54 9.05
C VAL A 687 -34.89 -8.23 9.76
N ASP A 688 -36.09 -7.74 9.47
CA ASP A 688 -36.62 -6.53 10.07
C ASP A 688 -37.54 -6.90 11.25
N GLY A 689 -37.66 -5.98 12.22
CA GLY A 689 -38.68 -6.06 13.27
C GLY A 689 -38.53 -7.22 14.28
N ASN A 690 -39.51 -7.33 15.18
CA ASN A 690 -39.63 -8.42 16.16
C ASN A 690 -40.48 -9.60 15.63
N ASP A 691 -41.09 -9.42 14.46
CA ASP A 691 -41.81 -10.45 13.71
C ASP A 691 -40.86 -11.36 12.91
N TRP A 692 -39.56 -11.02 12.83
CA TRP A 692 -38.53 -11.80 12.11
C TRP A 692 -38.84 -11.95 10.62
N LYS A 693 -39.46 -10.91 10.04
CA LYS A 693 -39.75 -10.88 8.62
C LYS A 693 -38.44 -10.75 7.84
N ILE A 694 -38.17 -11.77 7.02
CA ILE A 694 -37.02 -11.75 6.09
C ILE A 694 -37.29 -10.68 5.04
N ASN A 695 -36.38 -9.71 4.95
CA ASN A 695 -36.47 -8.62 4.00
C ASN A 695 -35.80 -9.01 2.66
N ALA A 696 -35.79 -8.10 1.68
CA ALA A 696 -35.22 -8.37 0.36
C ALA A 696 -33.73 -8.77 0.41
N ALA A 697 -32.94 -8.18 1.30
CA ALA A 697 -31.52 -8.53 1.48
C ALA A 697 -31.38 -9.94 2.08
N GLY A 698 -32.21 -10.31 3.06
CA GLY A 698 -32.25 -11.66 3.60
C GLY A 698 -32.68 -12.73 2.59
N LEU A 699 -33.64 -12.42 1.72
CA LEU A 699 -34.04 -13.32 0.63
C LEU A 699 -32.90 -13.49 -0.39
N ARG A 700 -32.22 -12.40 -0.74
CA ARG A 700 -31.06 -12.44 -1.64
C ARG A 700 -29.91 -13.26 -1.07
N TYR A 701 -29.55 -13.04 0.20
CA TYR A 701 -28.54 -13.82 0.93
C TYR A 701 -28.85 -15.33 0.86
N ARG A 702 -30.08 -15.73 1.21
CA ARG A 702 -30.50 -17.13 1.17
C ARG A 702 -30.49 -17.72 -0.23
N SER A 703 -30.85 -16.94 -1.24
CA SER A 703 -30.81 -17.38 -2.64
C SER A 703 -29.37 -17.68 -3.08
N LEU A 704 -28.42 -16.81 -2.74
CA LEU A 704 -27.00 -17.00 -3.09
C LEU A 704 -26.42 -18.22 -2.36
N LEU A 705 -26.65 -18.37 -1.05
CA LEU A 705 -26.17 -19.56 -0.34
C LEU A 705 -26.77 -20.86 -0.87
N LYS A 706 -28.05 -20.85 -1.26
CA LYS A 706 -28.68 -22.01 -1.91
C LYS A 706 -28.01 -22.31 -3.26
N GLN A 707 -27.70 -21.29 -4.05
CA GLN A 707 -26.96 -21.44 -5.31
C GLN A 707 -25.55 -21.99 -5.08
N TRP A 708 -24.91 -21.63 -3.97
CA TRP A 708 -23.52 -21.96 -3.66
C TRP A 708 -23.35 -23.23 -2.82
N THR A 709 -24.40 -24.00 -2.56
CA THR A 709 -24.31 -25.23 -1.77
C THR A 709 -24.59 -26.45 -2.65
N THR A 710 -23.69 -27.44 -2.64
CA THR A 710 -23.88 -28.66 -3.43
C THR A 710 -24.90 -29.60 -2.79
N HIS A 711 -25.95 -29.89 -3.55
CA HIS A 711 -26.88 -30.98 -3.27
C HIS A 711 -27.30 -31.60 -4.60
N ALA A 712 -27.10 -32.91 -4.75
CA ALA A 712 -27.42 -33.61 -5.99
C ALA A 712 -27.84 -35.06 -5.71
N THR A 713 -28.76 -35.58 -6.52
CA THR A 713 -29.03 -37.01 -6.62
C THR A 713 -28.46 -37.48 -7.96
N LEU A 714 -27.50 -38.39 -7.90
CA LEU A 714 -26.70 -38.89 -9.01
C LEU A 714 -27.17 -40.30 -9.38
N SER A 715 -27.16 -40.57 -10.69
CA SER A 715 -27.15 -41.92 -11.24
C SER A 715 -25.74 -42.20 -11.78
N ALA A 716 -25.40 -43.47 -12.00
CA ALA A 716 -24.07 -43.83 -12.50
C ALA A 716 -23.81 -43.15 -13.86
N THR A 717 -22.68 -42.47 -13.99
CA THR A 717 -22.23 -41.84 -15.24
C THR A 717 -21.60 -42.85 -16.19
N SER A 718 -20.90 -43.84 -15.62
CA SER A 718 -20.42 -45.01 -16.34
C SER A 718 -20.40 -46.22 -15.42
N ILE A 719 -20.52 -47.40 -16.03
CA ILE A 719 -20.48 -48.69 -15.35
C ILE A 719 -19.57 -49.60 -16.17
N ASP A 720 -18.63 -50.28 -15.51
CA ASP A 720 -17.85 -51.37 -16.09
C ASP A 720 -18.21 -52.71 -15.41
N GLN A 721 -17.39 -53.75 -15.58
CA GLN A 721 -17.70 -55.08 -15.03
C GLN A 721 -17.69 -55.12 -13.49
N SER A 722 -16.91 -54.24 -12.84
CA SER A 722 -16.70 -54.25 -11.38
C SER A 722 -17.00 -52.92 -10.71
N ASP A 723 -17.22 -51.85 -11.46
CA ASP A 723 -17.31 -50.49 -10.94
C ASP A 723 -18.48 -49.69 -11.51
N ALA A 724 -19.12 -48.92 -10.63
CA ALA A 724 -19.98 -47.81 -11.02
C ALA A 724 -19.33 -46.50 -10.61
N TYR A 725 -19.29 -45.55 -11.55
CA TYR A 725 -18.76 -44.21 -11.33
C TYR A 725 -19.89 -43.18 -11.29
N PHE A 726 -19.77 -42.19 -10.41
CA PHE A 726 -20.70 -41.08 -10.28
C PHE A 726 -19.89 -39.79 -10.26
N ASP A 727 -19.97 -39.04 -11.36
CA ASP A 727 -19.26 -37.78 -11.50
C ASP A 727 -20.15 -36.58 -11.11
N PHE A 728 -19.57 -35.63 -10.38
CA PHE A 728 -20.19 -34.33 -10.14
C PHE A 728 -19.14 -33.25 -9.91
N ARG A 729 -19.56 -31.98 -9.96
CA ARG A 729 -18.70 -30.82 -9.66
C ARG A 729 -19.24 -30.11 -8.41
N GLY A 730 -18.55 -30.28 -7.29
CA GLY A 730 -18.98 -29.82 -5.97
C GLY A 730 -18.28 -28.55 -5.51
N PHE A 731 -18.95 -27.76 -4.66
CA PHE A 731 -18.32 -26.65 -3.92
C PHE A 731 -17.34 -27.17 -2.86
N LEU A 732 -16.24 -26.46 -2.61
CA LEU A 732 -15.23 -26.88 -1.63
C LEU A 732 -15.80 -26.92 -0.20
N GLY A 733 -15.44 -27.94 0.57
CA GLY A 733 -15.92 -28.17 1.94
C GLY A 733 -16.23 -29.64 2.24
N ASP A 734 -16.90 -29.91 3.37
CA ASP A 734 -17.19 -31.28 3.80
C ASP A 734 -18.48 -31.82 3.20
N TYR A 735 -18.49 -33.12 2.92
CA TYR A 735 -19.57 -33.83 2.26
C TYR A 735 -20.03 -35.07 3.02
N GLU A 736 -21.31 -35.37 2.82
CA GLU A 736 -21.94 -36.63 3.16
C GLU A 736 -22.62 -37.19 1.92
N VAL A 737 -22.32 -38.45 1.59
CA VAL A 737 -22.86 -39.18 0.46
C VAL A 737 -23.70 -40.32 0.98
N PHE A 738 -24.92 -40.45 0.47
CA PHE A 738 -25.83 -41.55 0.74
C PHE A 738 -25.93 -42.43 -0.50
N LEU A 739 -25.32 -43.60 -0.46
CA LEU A 739 -25.49 -44.63 -1.48
C LEU A 739 -26.80 -45.39 -1.19
N HIS A 740 -27.77 -45.27 -2.09
CA HIS A 740 -29.07 -45.93 -2.03
C HIS A 740 -28.98 -47.31 -2.69
N LEU A 741 -29.18 -48.35 -1.90
CA LEU A 741 -29.16 -49.72 -2.38
C LEU A 741 -30.56 -50.15 -2.85
N PRO A 742 -30.66 -51.08 -3.83
CA PRO A 742 -31.95 -51.55 -4.36
C PRO A 742 -32.86 -52.20 -3.31
N ASN A 743 -32.29 -52.71 -2.20
CA ASN A 743 -33.02 -53.30 -1.09
C ASN A 743 -33.60 -52.26 -0.10
N GLY A 744 -33.48 -50.97 -0.38
CA GLY A 744 -33.95 -49.88 0.47
C GLY A 744 -33.00 -49.45 1.59
N GLN A 745 -31.83 -50.10 1.71
CA GLN A 745 -30.79 -49.69 2.66
C GLN A 745 -29.96 -48.52 2.11
N ASN A 746 -29.50 -47.64 3.00
CA ASN A 746 -28.57 -46.57 2.64
C ASN A 746 -27.21 -46.77 3.33
N VAL A 747 -26.13 -46.51 2.60
CA VAL A 747 -24.77 -46.43 3.15
C VAL A 747 -24.33 -44.97 3.14
N THR A 748 -23.84 -44.49 4.29
CA THR A 748 -23.33 -43.13 4.43
C THR A 748 -21.81 -43.13 4.36
N HIS A 749 -21.24 -42.24 3.57
CA HIS A 749 -19.80 -41.98 3.50
C HIS A 749 -19.53 -40.47 3.58
N THR A 750 -18.44 -40.07 4.22
CA THR A 750 -18.07 -38.65 4.39
C THR A 750 -16.68 -38.40 3.86
N PHE A 751 -16.47 -37.23 3.27
CA PHE A 751 -15.16 -36.79 2.79
C PHE A 751 -15.08 -35.25 2.76
N SER A 752 -13.88 -34.71 2.65
CA SER A 752 -13.63 -33.27 2.47
C SER A 752 -13.16 -33.00 1.04
N LEU A 753 -13.69 -31.95 0.42
CA LEU A 753 -13.33 -31.52 -0.93
C LEU A 753 -12.44 -30.28 -0.86
N ASP A 754 -11.13 -30.51 -0.93
CA ASP A 754 -10.11 -29.46 -0.91
C ASP A 754 -9.83 -28.87 -2.31
N PRO A 755 -9.27 -27.65 -2.39
CA PRO A 755 -8.86 -27.04 -3.65
C PRO A 755 -7.94 -27.97 -4.48
N GLY A 756 -8.12 -27.97 -5.80
CA GLY A 756 -7.26 -28.73 -6.71
C GLY A 756 -7.74 -28.63 -8.16
N ASN A 757 -6.81 -28.74 -9.11
CA ASN A 757 -7.11 -28.65 -10.53
C ASN A 757 -7.59 -30.00 -11.10
N ASP A 758 -7.13 -31.11 -10.52
CA ASP A 758 -7.48 -32.45 -10.98
C ASP A 758 -8.80 -32.94 -10.39
N GLN A 759 -9.40 -33.93 -11.04
CA GLN A 759 -10.54 -34.67 -10.48
C GLN A 759 -10.12 -35.37 -9.17
N LEU A 760 -10.97 -35.32 -8.15
CA LEU A 760 -10.79 -36.08 -6.92
C LEU A 760 -11.56 -37.40 -7.00
N ASP A 761 -10.84 -38.52 -6.99
CA ASP A 761 -11.42 -39.86 -7.01
C ASP A 761 -11.61 -40.39 -5.58
N ILE A 762 -12.83 -40.85 -5.27
CA ILE A 762 -13.22 -41.31 -3.93
C ILE A 762 -13.91 -42.65 -4.05
N THR A 763 -13.46 -43.65 -3.30
CA THR A 763 -14.12 -44.95 -3.24
C THR A 763 -15.17 -44.98 -2.13
N VAL A 764 -16.42 -45.28 -2.50
CA VAL A 764 -17.54 -45.41 -1.56
C VAL A 764 -17.75 -46.90 -1.26
N PRO A 765 -17.55 -47.35 0.00
CA PRO A 765 -17.61 -48.77 0.35
C PRO A 765 -19.04 -49.33 0.34
N LEU A 766 -19.18 -50.61 0.04
CA LEU A 766 -20.43 -51.37 0.13
C LEU A 766 -20.56 -52.05 1.50
N PRO A 767 -21.78 -52.42 1.94
CA PRO A 767 -21.95 -53.15 3.20
C PRO A 767 -21.24 -54.50 3.14
N GLY A 768 -20.35 -54.76 4.10
CA GLY A 768 -19.63 -56.04 4.21
C GLY A 768 -18.38 -56.16 3.33
N SER A 769 -17.97 -55.12 2.60
CA SER A 769 -16.63 -55.07 2.01
C SER A 769 -15.60 -54.82 3.10
N THR A 770 -14.54 -55.64 3.16
CA THR A 770 -13.35 -55.33 3.96
C THR A 770 -12.78 -53.98 3.50
N PRO A 771 -12.45 -53.03 4.40
CA PRO A 771 -11.83 -51.78 3.99
C PRO A 771 -10.53 -52.11 3.25
N VAL A 772 -10.48 -51.82 1.95
CA VAL A 772 -9.22 -51.78 1.23
C VAL A 772 -8.43 -50.64 1.88
N LYS A 773 -7.27 -50.94 2.47
CA LYS A 773 -6.32 -49.92 2.90
C LYS A 773 -5.81 -49.20 1.65
N SER A 774 -6.58 -48.24 1.13
CA SER A 774 -6.03 -47.23 0.24
C SER A 774 -5.15 -46.33 1.09
N SER A 775 -3.88 -46.17 0.70
CA SER A 775 -2.97 -45.20 1.29
C SER A 775 -3.41 -43.79 0.91
N SER A 776 -4.44 -43.27 1.58
CA SER A 776 -4.67 -41.85 1.74
C SER A 776 -5.10 -41.66 3.18
N ARG A 777 -4.15 -41.19 3.99
CA ARG A 777 -4.32 -40.97 5.42
C ARG A 777 -5.27 -39.77 5.62
N ALA A 778 -6.57 -40.02 5.56
CA ALA A 778 -7.59 -39.12 6.09
C ALA A 778 -8.03 -39.67 7.46
N THR A 779 -7.17 -39.50 8.46
CA THR A 779 -7.57 -39.65 9.86
C THR A 779 -8.04 -38.28 10.36
N SER A 780 -9.26 -38.27 10.91
CA SER A 780 -9.84 -37.14 11.61
C SER A 780 -8.99 -36.76 12.82
N THR A 781 -8.17 -35.75 12.65
CA THR A 781 -7.75 -34.83 13.70
C THR A 781 -8.22 -33.46 13.24
N PHE A 782 -8.86 -32.70 14.14
CA PHE A 782 -9.09 -31.27 13.91
C PHE A 782 -7.82 -30.67 13.29
N PRO A 783 -7.90 -29.90 12.19
CA PRO A 783 -6.70 -29.33 11.59
C PRO A 783 -6.14 -28.29 12.55
N THR A 784 -5.16 -28.70 13.35
CA THR A 784 -4.10 -27.83 13.85
C THR A 784 -3.31 -27.36 12.63
N GLY A 785 -3.21 -26.06 12.42
CA GLY A 785 -2.31 -25.45 11.43
C GLY A 785 -2.75 -25.62 9.97
N ALA A 786 -3.84 -24.95 9.59
CA ALA A 786 -4.14 -24.74 8.19
C ALA A 786 -3.48 -23.44 7.70
N HIS A 787 -2.15 -23.43 7.58
CA HIS A 787 -1.46 -22.44 6.75
C HIS A 787 -1.84 -22.67 5.29
N PHE A 788 -3.00 -22.16 4.87
CA PHE A 788 -3.45 -22.16 3.49
C PHE A 788 -2.73 -21.04 2.73
N ILE A 789 -1.62 -21.37 2.09
CA ILE A 789 -1.11 -20.59 0.94
C ILE A 789 -1.78 -21.18 -0.31
N PRO A 790 -2.71 -20.48 -0.99
CA PRO A 790 -3.21 -20.96 -2.26
C PRO A 790 -2.09 -20.89 -3.30
N ASN A 791 -1.92 -21.94 -4.09
CA ASN A 791 -1.29 -21.86 -5.41
C ASN A 791 -2.13 -20.89 -6.26
N ILE A 792 -1.77 -19.61 -6.26
CA ILE A 792 -2.34 -18.59 -7.13
C ILE A 792 -1.77 -18.85 -8.54
N PRO A 793 -2.59 -19.10 -9.57
CA PRO A 793 -2.10 -19.31 -10.93
C PRO A 793 -1.28 -18.11 -11.41
N GLN A 794 -0.08 -18.38 -11.94
CA GLN A 794 0.73 -17.38 -12.62
C GLN A 794 -0.07 -16.78 -13.78
N PHE A 795 -0.22 -15.45 -13.78
CA PHE A 795 -0.61 -14.71 -14.99
C PHE A 795 0.61 -14.70 -15.92
N THR A 796 0.66 -15.62 -16.87
CA THR A 796 1.63 -15.58 -17.96
C THR A 796 1.19 -14.51 -18.98
N PHE A 797 1.85 -13.36 -18.96
CA PHE A 797 2.03 -12.55 -20.17
C PHE A 797 3.08 -13.25 -21.02
N ASN A 798 2.69 -13.76 -22.19
CA ASN A 798 3.46 -13.75 -23.45
C ASN A 798 2.97 -14.86 -24.40
N GLN A 799 2.21 -14.46 -25.43
CA GLN A 799 2.47 -14.98 -26.77
C GLN A 799 3.53 -14.08 -27.41
N VAL A 800 4.32 -14.67 -28.30
CA VAL A 800 5.46 -14.09 -29.05
C VAL A 800 6.82 -14.28 -28.36
N GLN A 801 7.39 -15.49 -28.45
CA GLN A 801 8.47 -15.78 -29.40
C GLN A 801 8.88 -17.26 -29.33
N SER A 802 8.79 -17.89 -30.50
CA SER A 802 9.20 -19.27 -30.78
C SER A 802 10.70 -19.37 -31.06
N ASN A 803 11.22 -20.57 -30.76
CA ASN A 803 12.44 -21.20 -31.27
C ASN A 803 13.75 -20.82 -30.55
N PHE A 804 14.27 -21.74 -29.74
CA PHE A 804 15.52 -22.46 -30.03
C PHE A 804 15.50 -23.81 -29.28
N LYS A 805 16.19 -24.79 -29.86
CA LYS A 805 15.92 -26.23 -29.83
C LYS A 805 17.20 -26.97 -29.41
N ASP A 806 17.00 -28.05 -28.65
CA ASP A 806 17.81 -29.28 -28.55
C ASP A 806 19.21 -29.28 -27.90
N LEU A 807 19.49 -30.50 -27.36
CA LEU A 807 20.72 -31.14 -26.83
C LEU A 807 20.82 -31.08 -25.29
N SER A 808 20.46 -32.09 -24.47
CA SER A 808 20.58 -33.57 -24.44
C SER A 808 21.94 -34.13 -23.94
N ASP A 809 21.82 -34.94 -22.87
CA ASP A 809 22.69 -36.06 -22.42
C ASP A 809 24.09 -35.68 -21.85
N GLU A 810 24.70 -36.32 -20.83
CA GLU A 810 24.50 -37.57 -20.07
C GLU A 810 25.47 -37.55 -18.84
N ASP A 811 25.14 -38.35 -17.82
CA ASP A 811 25.98 -39.11 -16.86
C ASP A 811 26.70 -38.56 -15.59
N ASP A 812 26.48 -39.38 -14.54
CA ASP A 812 26.98 -39.49 -13.16
C ASP A 812 28.52 -39.48 -12.97
N GLN A 813 28.99 -38.95 -11.82
CA GLN A 813 29.64 -39.75 -10.77
C GLN A 813 30.09 -38.94 -9.54
N ASP A 814 29.82 -39.53 -8.38
CA ASP A 814 30.11 -39.14 -7.00
C ASP A 814 31.61 -39.26 -6.66
N THR A 815 32.17 -38.35 -5.86
CA THR A 815 33.30 -38.58 -4.93
C THR A 815 33.64 -37.32 -4.11
N ASP A 816 33.64 -37.50 -2.79
CA ASP A 816 34.11 -36.57 -1.75
C ASP A 816 35.64 -36.42 -1.72
N ASP A 817 36.06 -35.31 -1.08
CA ASP A 817 37.35 -35.01 -0.43
C ASP A 817 38.36 -33.99 -1.05
N GLU A 818 38.65 -33.01 -0.18
CA GLU A 818 39.80 -32.09 -0.02
C GLU A 818 40.11 -30.97 -1.05
N PHE A 819 40.12 -29.75 -0.51
CA PHE A 819 40.51 -28.49 -1.14
C PHE A 819 42.04 -28.37 -1.34
N PRO A 820 42.50 -27.89 -2.52
CA PRO A 820 43.80 -27.24 -2.65
C PRO A 820 43.68 -25.72 -2.94
N GLU A 821 44.61 -24.97 -2.38
CA GLU A 821 44.74 -23.50 -2.46
C GLU A 821 44.96 -22.95 -3.88
N SER A 822 44.58 -21.69 -4.04
CA SER A 822 44.42 -20.92 -5.28
C SER A 822 45.75 -20.58 -5.99
N LYS A 823 45.79 -20.84 -7.31
CA LYS A 823 46.69 -20.15 -8.24
C LYS A 823 45.90 -19.10 -9.02
N GLY A 824 46.45 -17.89 -9.06
CA GLY A 824 45.79 -16.69 -9.58
C GLY A 824 45.29 -16.80 -11.02
N ILE A 825 44.02 -16.44 -11.20
CA ILE A 825 43.31 -16.41 -12.48
C ILE A 825 43.09 -14.93 -12.87
N ALA A 826 43.29 -14.60 -14.15
CA ALA A 826 43.16 -13.24 -14.67
C ALA A 826 41.72 -12.71 -14.48
N GLN A 827 41.59 -11.40 -14.19
CA GLN A 827 40.33 -10.76 -13.77
C GLN A 827 39.18 -10.88 -14.80
N SER A 828 39.48 -11.12 -16.08
CA SER A 828 38.47 -11.36 -17.12
C SER A 828 37.89 -12.79 -17.12
N SER A 829 38.69 -13.81 -16.81
CA SER A 829 38.19 -15.20 -16.70
C SER A 829 37.57 -15.49 -15.33
N LEU A 830 37.78 -14.62 -14.34
CA LEU A 830 37.20 -14.76 -13.01
C LEU A 830 35.67 -14.54 -13.01
N MET A 831 35.20 -13.57 -13.81
CA MET A 831 33.77 -13.25 -13.90
C MET A 831 32.95 -14.30 -14.66
N ASP A 832 33.57 -15.03 -15.57
CA ASP A 832 32.90 -16.09 -16.34
C ASP A 832 32.41 -17.23 -15.43
N THR A 833 33.18 -17.57 -14.38
CA THR A 833 32.82 -18.63 -13.43
C THR A 833 31.53 -18.31 -12.63
N PHE A 834 31.22 -17.02 -12.42
CA PHE A 834 30.04 -16.57 -11.68
C PHE A 834 28.83 -16.31 -12.59
N ARG A 835 28.94 -16.29 -13.91
CA ARG A 835 27.89 -15.81 -14.83
C ARG A 835 26.55 -16.57 -14.77
N SER A 836 25.41 -15.92 -14.51
CA SER A 836 24.08 -16.56 -14.64
C SER A 836 23.36 -16.07 -15.90
N SER A 837 22.59 -16.95 -16.55
CA SER A 837 21.71 -16.63 -17.69
C SER A 837 20.40 -15.95 -17.27
N SER A 838 20.02 -16.08 -16.00
CA SER A 838 18.74 -15.62 -15.44
C SER A 838 18.89 -14.50 -14.40
N GLY A 839 20.11 -13.97 -14.21
CA GLY A 839 20.37 -12.87 -13.28
C GLY A 839 21.82 -12.39 -13.28
N ALA A 840 22.10 -11.33 -12.52
CA ALA A 840 23.39 -10.65 -12.52
C ALA A 840 24.18 -10.90 -11.23
N TYR A 841 25.47 -11.24 -11.35
CA TYR A 841 26.36 -11.37 -10.19
C TYR A 841 26.61 -10.00 -9.53
N VAL A 842 26.33 -9.90 -8.23
CA VAL A 842 26.42 -8.68 -7.42
C VAL A 842 27.78 -8.58 -6.70
N GLY A 843 28.33 -9.73 -6.29
CA GLY A 843 29.65 -9.84 -5.66
C GLY A 843 29.75 -10.92 -4.60
N CYS A 844 30.95 -11.06 -4.03
CA CYS A 844 31.24 -11.94 -2.90
C CYS A 844 31.18 -11.19 -1.57
N PHE A 845 30.57 -11.79 -0.54
CA PHE A 845 30.35 -11.15 0.77
C PHE A 845 30.62 -12.11 1.92
N HIS A 846 31.00 -11.59 3.09
CA HIS A 846 31.18 -12.42 4.29
C HIS A 846 29.85 -12.99 4.79
N ASN A 847 29.83 -14.27 5.18
CA ASN A 847 28.61 -15.04 5.46
C ASN A 847 27.99 -14.80 6.86
N SER A 848 28.54 -13.89 7.67
CA SER A 848 28.05 -13.60 9.03
C SER A 848 26.71 -12.86 9.09
N ASP A 849 26.24 -12.33 7.95
CA ASP A 849 25.04 -11.49 7.81
C ASP A 849 24.06 -11.94 6.70
N PRO A 850 24.52 -12.44 5.53
CA PRO A 850 23.63 -12.80 4.42
C PRO A 850 22.75 -14.02 4.67
N LEU A 851 23.20 -15.02 5.44
CA LEU A 851 22.33 -16.12 5.91
C LEU A 851 21.16 -15.63 6.80
N LYS A 852 21.26 -14.43 7.38
CA LYS A 852 20.16 -13.78 8.11
C LYS A 852 19.24 -12.97 7.21
N GLN A 853 19.66 -12.64 5.98
CA GLN A 853 18.95 -11.79 5.02
C GLN A 853 18.31 -12.60 3.88
N LEU A 854 19.01 -13.64 3.39
CA LEU A 854 18.52 -14.65 2.45
C LEU A 854 18.05 -15.87 3.25
N LYS A 855 16.86 -15.76 3.86
CA LYS A 855 16.35 -16.73 4.84
C LYS A 855 15.76 -17.99 4.24
N HIS A 856 15.52 -18.02 2.93
CA HIS A 856 14.88 -19.14 2.27
C HIS A 856 15.92 -20.02 1.64
N ARG A 857 16.09 -21.22 2.19
CA ARG A 857 17.10 -22.16 1.73
C ARG A 857 16.48 -23.15 0.75
N TYR A 858 17.11 -23.29 -0.40
CA TYR A 858 16.84 -24.37 -1.34
C TYR A 858 17.94 -25.41 -1.16
N GLU A 859 17.63 -26.46 -0.39
CA GLU A 859 18.58 -27.54 -0.05
C GLU A 859 18.52 -28.69 -1.04
N GLY A 860 19.68 -29.34 -1.27
CA GLY A 860 19.72 -30.70 -1.79
C GLY A 860 19.47 -30.85 -3.30
N HIS A 861 19.67 -29.81 -4.11
CA HIS A 861 19.69 -30.01 -5.56
C HIS A 861 20.99 -30.75 -5.96
N PRO A 862 20.92 -31.91 -6.64
CA PRO A 862 22.08 -32.79 -6.86
C PRO A 862 23.17 -32.15 -7.73
N ALA A 863 22.84 -31.12 -8.50
CA ALA A 863 23.76 -30.41 -9.39
C ALA A 863 23.65 -28.88 -9.23
N MET A 864 23.84 -28.33 -8.02
CA MET A 864 23.71 -26.89 -7.78
C MET A 864 24.71 -26.07 -8.61
N VAL A 865 24.22 -25.05 -9.33
CA VAL A 865 24.99 -24.04 -10.09
C VAL A 865 24.29 -22.67 -10.03
N PRO A 866 24.94 -21.54 -10.40
CA PRO A 866 24.32 -20.20 -10.33
C PRO A 866 23.02 -20.07 -11.09
N ASP A 867 22.90 -20.64 -12.27
CA ASP A 867 21.67 -20.60 -13.06
C ASP A 867 20.48 -21.22 -12.33
N ILE A 868 20.68 -22.37 -11.68
CA ILE A 868 19.64 -23.08 -10.93
C ILE A 868 19.22 -22.26 -9.70
N CYS A 869 20.19 -21.77 -8.93
CA CYS A 869 19.87 -21.01 -7.73
C CYS A 869 19.18 -19.68 -8.08
N VAL A 870 19.70 -18.95 -9.06
CA VAL A 870 19.13 -17.67 -9.49
C VAL A 870 17.75 -17.84 -10.11
N GLN A 871 17.56 -18.85 -10.97
CA GLN A 871 16.26 -19.14 -11.57
C GLN A 871 15.24 -19.60 -10.52
N HIS A 872 15.64 -20.47 -9.58
CA HIS A 872 14.78 -20.92 -8.50
C HIS A 872 14.34 -19.74 -7.62
N CYS A 873 15.28 -18.92 -7.16
CA CYS A 873 14.98 -17.77 -6.34
C CYS A 873 14.12 -16.75 -7.10
N GLY A 874 14.45 -16.45 -8.35
CA GLY A 874 13.69 -15.52 -9.20
C GLY A 874 12.27 -16.01 -9.48
N SER A 875 12.09 -17.29 -9.80
CA SER A 875 10.77 -17.89 -10.07
C SER A 875 9.88 -17.93 -8.82
N ASN A 876 10.48 -17.98 -7.63
CA ASN A 876 9.79 -17.87 -6.35
C ASN A 876 9.68 -16.42 -5.84
N GLY A 877 10.00 -15.44 -6.69
CA GLY A 877 9.78 -14.01 -6.43
C GLY A 877 10.83 -13.33 -5.56
N PHE A 878 11.94 -14.00 -5.24
CA PHE A 878 13.05 -13.41 -4.49
C PHE A 878 13.95 -12.59 -5.40
N THR A 879 14.27 -11.35 -5.04
CA THR A 879 15.12 -10.41 -5.80
C THR A 879 16.60 -10.77 -5.80
N PHE A 880 17.03 -11.56 -4.81
CA PHE A 880 18.42 -11.98 -4.63
C PHE A 880 18.52 -13.48 -4.42
N ALA A 881 19.57 -14.05 -5.00
CA ALA A 881 20.02 -15.41 -4.76
C ALA A 881 21.45 -15.38 -4.21
N GLY A 882 21.78 -16.36 -3.38
CA GLY A 882 23.07 -16.48 -2.72
C GLY A 882 23.53 -17.91 -2.76
N LEU A 883 24.73 -18.14 -3.29
CA LEU A 883 25.36 -19.44 -3.31
C LEU A 883 26.44 -19.53 -2.24
N LEU A 884 26.37 -20.61 -1.47
CA LEU A 884 27.23 -20.85 -0.32
C LEU A 884 27.68 -22.32 -0.31
N MET A 885 28.89 -22.59 0.16
CA MET A 885 29.36 -23.96 0.43
C MET A 885 29.22 -24.94 -0.77
N ALA A 886 29.44 -24.47 -2.01
CA ALA A 886 29.35 -25.26 -3.26
C ALA A 886 27.96 -25.78 -3.67
N SER A 887 27.06 -26.05 -2.71
CA SER A 887 25.77 -26.72 -2.95
C SER A 887 24.55 -25.98 -2.40
N GLU A 888 24.75 -24.98 -1.53
CA GLU A 888 23.63 -24.32 -0.87
C GLU A 888 23.15 -23.11 -1.67
N CYS A 889 21.84 -23.09 -1.93
CA CYS A 889 21.17 -21.93 -2.50
C CYS A 889 20.31 -21.23 -1.45
N LEU A 890 20.45 -19.91 -1.36
CA LEU A 890 19.76 -19.05 -0.43
C LEU A 890 19.04 -17.96 -1.20
N CYS A 891 17.76 -17.77 -0.94
CA CYS A 891 16.93 -16.78 -1.59
C CYS A 891 16.47 -15.71 -0.60
N GLY A 892 16.35 -14.48 -1.08
CA GLY A 892 15.82 -13.38 -0.29
C GLY A 892 15.39 -12.20 -1.14
N LEU A 893 14.43 -11.44 -0.62
CA LEU A 893 13.87 -10.27 -1.31
C LEU A 893 14.80 -9.05 -1.24
N TYR A 894 15.75 -9.07 -0.31
CA TYR A 894 16.60 -7.93 -0.01
C TYR A 894 17.98 -8.39 0.46
N PHE A 895 18.99 -7.64 0.03
CA PHE A 895 20.38 -7.85 0.41
C PHE A 895 21.05 -6.48 0.56
N LYS A 896 21.59 -6.18 1.75
CA LYS A 896 22.18 -4.85 2.06
C LYS A 896 23.56 -4.60 1.45
N GLY A 897 24.26 -5.62 0.96
CA GLY A 897 25.60 -5.45 0.38
C GLY A 897 26.68 -5.01 1.38
N GLU A 898 26.42 -5.06 2.68
CA GLU A 898 27.42 -4.79 3.71
C GLU A 898 28.46 -5.93 3.72
N SER A 899 29.73 -5.60 4.00
CA SER A 899 30.83 -6.59 4.07
C SER A 899 31.21 -7.29 2.76
N LYS A 900 31.26 -6.54 1.64
CA LYS A 900 31.81 -7.02 0.36
C LYS A 900 33.28 -7.37 0.49
N VAL A 901 33.66 -8.53 -0.04
CA VAL A 901 35.05 -9.02 -0.08
C VAL A 901 35.49 -9.22 -1.53
N ARG A 902 36.72 -9.67 -1.73
CA ARG A 902 37.23 -9.99 -3.08
C ARG A 902 36.55 -11.25 -3.61
N ASN A 903 36.31 -11.33 -4.92
CA ASN A 903 35.53 -12.43 -5.50
C ASN A 903 36.25 -13.78 -5.40
N GLU A 904 37.58 -13.77 -5.27
CA GLU A 904 38.41 -14.96 -5.07
C GLU A 904 38.02 -15.75 -3.81
N GLU A 905 37.44 -15.06 -2.81
CA GLU A 905 36.97 -15.67 -1.58
C GLU A 905 35.67 -16.49 -1.77
N CYS A 906 34.98 -16.33 -2.92
CA CYS A 906 33.78 -17.07 -3.31
C CYS A 906 34.00 -18.04 -4.49
N MET A 907 35.22 -18.55 -4.67
CA MET A 907 35.57 -19.46 -5.77
C MET A 907 35.49 -20.95 -5.41
N LEU A 908 34.60 -21.34 -4.48
CA LEU A 908 34.32 -22.77 -4.31
C LEU A 908 33.68 -23.33 -5.57
N PRO A 909 34.22 -24.42 -6.16
CA PRO A 909 33.60 -25.10 -7.28
C PRO A 909 32.16 -25.50 -6.95
N CYS A 910 31.22 -25.28 -7.86
CA CYS A 910 29.83 -25.68 -7.70
C CYS A 910 29.69 -27.21 -7.72
N GLN A 911 28.73 -27.75 -6.95
CA GLN A 911 28.43 -29.18 -6.95
C GLN A 911 28.04 -29.70 -8.34
N GLY A 912 27.28 -28.92 -9.12
CA GLY A 912 26.83 -29.31 -10.45
C GLY A 912 27.79 -28.99 -11.59
N ASP A 913 28.83 -28.17 -11.36
CA ASP A 913 29.81 -27.79 -12.38
C ASP A 913 31.09 -27.23 -11.74
N ARG A 914 32.21 -27.98 -11.85
CA ARG A 914 33.48 -27.61 -11.23
C ARG A 914 34.17 -26.40 -11.87
N GLU A 915 33.76 -25.98 -13.07
CA GLU A 915 34.27 -24.76 -13.72
C GLU A 915 33.57 -23.49 -13.20
N ARG A 916 32.56 -23.64 -12.35
CA ARG A 916 31.70 -22.56 -11.86
C ARG A 916 31.85 -22.34 -10.37
N SER A 917 31.59 -21.11 -9.94
CA SER A 917 31.83 -20.67 -8.57
C SER A 917 30.52 -20.51 -7.77
N CYS A 918 30.41 -21.22 -6.63
CA CYS A 918 29.21 -21.28 -5.77
C CYS A 918 29.51 -20.90 -4.31
N GLY A 919 30.14 -19.73 -4.12
CA GLY A 919 30.40 -19.17 -2.78
C GLY A 919 31.72 -19.63 -2.19
N GLY A 920 31.85 -19.63 -0.87
CA GLY A 920 33.07 -19.98 -0.13
C GLY A 920 32.73 -20.57 1.24
N GLN A 921 33.70 -21.11 1.97
CA GLN A 921 33.43 -21.70 3.30
C GLN A 921 32.84 -20.69 4.29
N LYS A 922 33.25 -19.42 4.18
CA LYS A 922 32.81 -18.31 5.04
C LYS A 922 32.23 -17.15 4.25
N PHE A 923 32.01 -17.33 2.95
CA PHE A 923 31.65 -16.26 2.03
C PHE A 923 30.53 -16.72 1.10
N ILE A 924 29.66 -15.80 0.70
CA ILE A 924 28.49 -16.08 -0.14
C ILE A 924 28.58 -15.29 -1.44
N ALA A 925 28.33 -15.97 -2.56
CA ALA A 925 28.26 -15.36 -3.89
C ALA A 925 26.83 -14.87 -4.12
N ILE A 926 26.63 -13.56 -4.22
CA ILE A 926 25.29 -12.97 -4.32
C ILE A 926 24.98 -12.57 -5.76
N TYR A 927 23.73 -12.81 -6.13
CA TYR A 927 23.15 -12.56 -7.43
C TYR A 927 21.86 -11.76 -7.28
N SER A 928 21.58 -10.88 -8.23
CA SER A 928 20.25 -10.34 -8.46
C SER A 928 19.54 -11.26 -9.45
N THR A 929 18.28 -11.58 -9.20
CA THR A 929 17.45 -12.49 -9.99
C THR A 929 16.63 -11.78 -11.09
N SER A 930 16.85 -10.47 -11.28
CA SER A 930 16.11 -9.59 -12.18
C SER A 930 17.01 -8.81 -13.12
#